data_AF-A0A812KMM7-F1
#
_entry.id   AF-A0A812KMM7-F1
#
_cell.length_a   1.000
_cell.length_b   1.000
_cell.length_c   1.000
_cell.angle_alpha   90.00
_cell.angle_beta   90.00
_cell.angle_gamma   90.00
#
_symmetry.space_group_name_H-M   'P 1'
#
loop_
_entity.id
_entity.type
_entity.pdbx_description
1 polymer ?
#
loop_
_entity_poly.entity_id
_entity_poly.type
_entity_poly.pdbx_seq_one_letter_code
_entity_poly.pdbx_strand_id
1 'polypeptide(L)'
;MSAIYENLRQLITVVDELRDVGLQHYISLPRIAAIGTQSSGKSSLIESIVGLDFLPRGGGVVTRRPLELRLVHLNSQEYAEDKAWAVFDKVGDKKFTNFDEVRQEIERQTDQVAGSNKGIVNDPIILTIYATGAPDLTLIDLPGVTRVPVKGSDQKEDIEKLTKDMTLHYINDPRTIVLAVLPANQDMSVSDSLQLARQVDPQGLRSIGVITKIDIMDQGTDAATMLRGEDVPLRLGYVGVKMRSQQDIANKKPVKDSLKDEKEWFDNHRIYGKLPPGMIGTPVLIDKLTQILFKHIRRFLPEIKKEINEKRRSVQDRLDELGEGVPLQTGERVQVMWTLVTDYCEMFKNTIRGKYDRKLQRYMCNLTGGGAQGGSGGAKIRTIMNDFLIDFMETKITSDMSDDDIDKAIRLHEGDSLPGFPSPDTFEFLALPHLQKLAIPSVECVHNISAALDVLSQRMAHAVFRRFPKMAESVLNLTQNIIQEQKDETRRIVEEQIACSIGYLFTNDPNYLINHGSMEPMYEQQQQKPPPPVEEEKKEPGMAEKVKDATKQGYQSVSSTVSSMLKKTEAQRKQQRYSGPFVAEIRKRLDSYFELTVRNIRDSIPKAIGFYLVRAVQDKLQFELLNALNHPDKLSELLGEPPHIVEERRTLNNQLQVLMKASSVLTRDPTLAAIAFEAEDEAAASPRASPAPSKPMPSAASAGAGPTVPVSTMPSMPPSAKPAVSVPAPAPKPAGSTSLFGASSAPPRSSLFEARFTSELMRRDLAAGDLTVAAWCCASAEHLNEHFLQKLAKDILMKLPDMGYQDLANVSWAFAKLSVQNDELFEAIAEEVVRKLQEFEPQNLAITAWAFATLARTEESMFQAIAAESQRKIARFDPQCCANLLYAFGKLAVQDEKLLEMVVSRVEKTADRFKMLELCNAAWGISKMSFPVDKIDKGMQARLSIPTRRECCCARLLPFVYFASSRPDAAHAALGAATFRLTC
;
A
#
# COMPACT_ATOMS: atom_id res chain seq x y z
N MET A 1 -23.47 -39.16 -25.66
CA MET A 1 -22.03 -38.89 -25.89
C MET A 1 -21.80 -37.54 -26.56
N SER A 2 -22.48 -37.20 -27.67
CA SER A 2 -22.27 -35.92 -28.42
C SER A 2 -22.12 -34.67 -27.54
N ALA A 3 -23.06 -34.39 -26.64
CA ALA A 3 -23.03 -33.22 -25.74
C ALA A 3 -21.76 -33.09 -24.87
N ILE A 4 -21.08 -34.20 -24.55
CA ILE A 4 -19.79 -34.16 -23.82
C ILE A 4 -18.67 -33.73 -24.79
N TYR A 5 -18.69 -34.23 -26.02
CA TYR A 5 -17.73 -33.83 -27.07
C TYR A 5 -17.94 -32.39 -27.56
N GLU A 6 -19.19 -31.91 -27.60
CA GLU A 6 -19.53 -30.52 -27.93
C GLU A 6 -18.98 -29.54 -26.88
N ASN A 7 -19.25 -29.78 -25.58
CA ASN A 7 -18.68 -29.02 -24.47
C ASN A 7 -17.14 -29.11 -24.42
N LEU A 8 -16.57 -30.27 -24.79
CA LEU A 8 -15.13 -30.47 -24.85
C LEU A 8 -14.47 -29.67 -25.98
N ARG A 9 -15.11 -29.57 -27.15
CA ARG A 9 -14.64 -28.72 -28.26
C ARG A 9 -14.63 -27.25 -27.87
N GLN A 10 -15.73 -26.73 -27.30
CA GLN A 10 -15.81 -25.34 -26.82
C GLN A 10 -14.63 -24.98 -25.91
N LEU A 11 -14.33 -25.85 -24.92
CA LEU A 11 -13.24 -25.60 -23.97
C LEU A 11 -11.84 -25.56 -24.63
N ILE A 12 -11.63 -26.36 -25.68
CA ILE A 12 -10.37 -26.40 -26.42
C ILE A 12 -10.28 -25.18 -27.36
N THR A 13 -11.36 -24.83 -28.05
CA THR A 13 -11.47 -23.59 -28.85
C THR A 13 -11.17 -22.34 -28.01
N VAL A 14 -11.60 -22.28 -26.74
CA VAL A 14 -11.27 -21.16 -25.85
C VAL A 14 -9.76 -21.06 -25.56
N VAL A 15 -9.06 -22.17 -25.30
CA VAL A 15 -7.59 -22.16 -25.11
C VAL A 15 -6.87 -21.76 -26.40
N ASP A 16 -7.43 -22.13 -27.53
CA ASP A 16 -6.97 -21.77 -28.86
C ASP A 16 -7.17 -20.27 -29.18
N GLU A 17 -8.35 -19.70 -28.92
CA GLU A 17 -8.60 -18.25 -29.05
C GLU A 17 -7.67 -17.44 -28.14
N LEU A 18 -7.38 -17.91 -26.93
CA LEU A 18 -6.39 -17.29 -26.05
C LEU A 18 -4.98 -17.30 -26.63
N ARG A 19 -4.64 -18.32 -27.44
CA ARG A 19 -3.36 -18.42 -28.15
C ARG A 19 -3.30 -17.51 -29.39
N ASP A 20 -4.41 -17.42 -30.13
CA ASP A 20 -4.55 -16.53 -31.29
C ASP A 20 -4.57 -15.05 -30.88
N VAL A 21 -4.96 -14.75 -29.64
CA VAL A 21 -4.83 -13.43 -29.00
C VAL A 21 -3.39 -13.09 -28.58
N GLY A 22 -2.47 -14.07 -28.54
CA GLY A 22 -1.07 -13.89 -28.16
C GLY A 22 -0.79 -14.03 -26.65
N LEU A 23 -1.69 -14.64 -25.87
CA LEU A 23 -1.52 -14.76 -24.42
C LEU A 23 -0.30 -15.60 -24.00
N GLN A 24 0.10 -16.57 -24.83
CA GLN A 24 1.24 -17.49 -24.64
C GLN A 24 2.57 -16.77 -24.37
N HIS A 25 2.74 -15.54 -24.84
CA HIS A 25 3.94 -14.74 -24.57
C HIS A 25 4.00 -14.18 -23.13
N TYR A 26 2.88 -14.20 -22.41
CA TYR A 26 2.73 -13.63 -21.07
C TYR A 26 2.29 -14.65 -20.01
N ILE A 27 1.57 -15.71 -20.40
CA ILE A 27 1.01 -16.75 -19.52
C ILE A 27 1.03 -18.11 -20.23
N SER A 28 1.58 -19.13 -19.57
CA SER A 28 1.53 -20.52 -20.05
C SER A 28 0.10 -21.04 -20.19
N LEU A 29 -0.21 -21.60 -21.36
CA LEU A 29 -1.47 -22.30 -21.68
C LEU A 29 -1.29 -23.83 -21.64
N PRO A 30 -2.36 -24.60 -21.34
CA PRO A 30 -2.31 -26.07 -21.33
C PRO A 30 -1.92 -26.67 -22.68
N ARG A 31 -1.08 -27.71 -22.66
CA ARG A 31 -0.48 -28.34 -23.86
C ARG A 31 0.05 -29.74 -23.57
N ILE A 32 0.22 -30.59 -24.58
CA ILE A 32 0.84 -31.92 -24.46
C ILE A 32 2.26 -31.86 -25.05
N ALA A 33 3.28 -32.27 -24.29
CA ALA A 33 4.66 -32.36 -24.77
C ALA A 33 5.11 -33.82 -24.92
N ALA A 34 5.51 -34.20 -26.13
CA ALA A 34 6.00 -35.54 -26.43
C ALA A 34 7.50 -35.65 -26.16
N ILE A 35 7.88 -36.49 -25.20
CA ILE A 35 9.28 -36.75 -24.83
C ILE A 35 9.68 -38.17 -25.18
N GLY A 36 10.92 -38.36 -25.61
CA GLY A 36 11.42 -39.64 -26.08
C GLY A 36 12.90 -39.62 -26.39
N THR A 37 13.58 -40.76 -26.21
CA THR A 37 14.91 -41.00 -26.79
C THR A 37 14.87 -40.89 -28.32
N GLN A 38 16.01 -40.66 -28.96
CA GLN A 38 16.10 -40.75 -30.43
C GLN A 38 15.64 -42.15 -30.90
N SER A 39 14.85 -42.21 -31.97
CA SER A 39 14.26 -43.47 -32.51
C SER A 39 13.24 -44.18 -31.58
N SER A 40 12.73 -43.54 -30.54
CA SER A 40 11.58 -44.02 -29.72
C SER A 40 10.25 -44.17 -30.48
N GLY A 41 10.17 -43.69 -31.73
CA GLY A 41 8.95 -43.71 -32.54
C GLY A 41 8.04 -42.47 -32.38
N LYS A 42 8.46 -41.47 -31.59
CA LYS A 42 7.71 -40.25 -31.28
C LYS A 42 7.08 -39.54 -32.51
N SER A 43 7.86 -39.30 -33.57
CA SER A 43 7.35 -38.65 -34.78
C SER A 43 6.30 -39.50 -35.49
N SER A 44 6.53 -40.82 -35.60
CA SER A 44 5.54 -41.78 -36.13
C SER A 44 4.25 -41.83 -35.30
N LEU A 45 4.37 -41.68 -33.97
CA LEU A 45 3.21 -41.62 -33.07
C LEU A 45 2.36 -40.38 -33.33
N ILE A 46 3.00 -39.22 -33.55
CA ILE A 46 2.31 -37.98 -33.89
C ILE A 46 1.62 -38.09 -35.26
N GLU A 47 2.29 -38.65 -36.28
CA GLU A 47 1.66 -38.92 -37.58
C GLU A 47 0.45 -39.88 -37.47
N SER A 48 0.53 -40.91 -36.60
CA SER A 48 -0.61 -41.79 -36.31
C SER A 48 -1.76 -41.10 -35.55
N ILE A 49 -1.47 -40.10 -34.71
CA ILE A 49 -2.48 -39.28 -34.00
C ILE A 49 -3.17 -38.29 -34.96
N VAL A 50 -2.44 -37.72 -35.93
CA VAL A 50 -2.99 -36.80 -36.94
C VAL A 50 -3.71 -37.53 -38.08
N GLY A 51 -3.27 -38.75 -38.41
CA GLY A 51 -3.75 -39.51 -39.56
C GLY A 51 -3.03 -39.18 -40.89
N LEU A 52 -1.96 -38.36 -40.86
CA LEU A 52 -1.33 -37.77 -42.04
C LEU A 52 0.21 -37.84 -42.02
N ASP A 53 0.82 -37.93 -43.20
CA ASP A 53 2.28 -38.00 -43.42
C ASP A 53 2.91 -36.64 -43.71
N PHE A 54 3.28 -35.88 -42.67
CA PHE A 54 3.78 -34.51 -42.81
C PHE A 54 5.13 -34.24 -42.13
N LEU A 55 5.59 -35.11 -41.23
CA LEU A 55 6.87 -34.91 -40.54
C LEU A 55 8.05 -35.35 -41.43
N PRO A 56 9.23 -34.71 -41.31
CA PRO A 56 10.43 -35.14 -42.00
C PRO A 56 10.86 -36.56 -41.61
N ARG A 57 11.55 -37.25 -42.51
CA ARG A 57 12.00 -38.65 -42.33
C ARG A 57 13.42 -38.81 -42.83
N GLY A 58 14.35 -39.27 -41.99
CA GLY A 58 15.75 -39.46 -42.39
C GLY A 58 16.62 -40.15 -41.34
N GLY A 59 17.82 -40.56 -41.76
CA GLY A 59 18.82 -41.18 -40.89
C GLY A 59 19.58 -40.16 -40.04
N GLY A 60 19.26 -40.09 -38.75
CA GLY A 60 19.96 -39.24 -37.77
C GLY A 60 19.01 -38.46 -36.86
N VAL A 61 19.40 -37.23 -36.51
CA VAL A 61 18.54 -36.30 -35.76
C VAL A 61 17.59 -35.63 -36.74
N VAL A 62 16.31 -35.97 -36.65
CA VAL A 62 15.23 -35.48 -37.54
C VAL A 62 14.63 -34.20 -36.97
N THR A 63 13.93 -34.28 -35.84
CA THR A 63 13.43 -33.12 -35.08
C THR A 63 14.61 -32.35 -34.47
N ARG A 64 14.97 -31.20 -35.07
CA ARG A 64 16.08 -30.32 -34.66
C ARG A 64 15.64 -29.02 -33.99
N ARG A 65 14.36 -28.69 -34.09
CA ARG A 65 13.67 -27.57 -33.41
C ARG A 65 12.37 -28.13 -32.82
N PRO A 66 11.85 -27.59 -31.69
CA PRO A 66 10.50 -27.90 -31.24
C PRO A 66 9.47 -27.60 -32.33
N LEU A 67 8.49 -28.48 -32.49
CA LEU A 67 7.36 -28.29 -33.42
C LEU A 67 6.07 -28.25 -32.61
N GLU A 68 5.47 -27.07 -32.50
CA GLU A 68 4.20 -26.85 -31.81
C GLU A 68 3.05 -27.04 -32.80
N LEU A 69 2.37 -28.17 -32.67
CA LEU A 69 1.29 -28.64 -33.54
C LEU A 69 -0.06 -28.33 -32.91
N ARG A 70 -0.86 -27.55 -33.64
CA ARG A 70 -2.27 -27.32 -33.34
C ARG A 70 -3.11 -28.12 -34.33
N LEU A 71 -3.87 -29.09 -33.83
CA LEU A 71 -4.78 -29.92 -34.62
C LEU A 71 -6.20 -29.40 -34.44
N VAL A 72 -6.87 -29.08 -35.55
CA VAL A 72 -8.24 -28.57 -35.58
C VAL A 72 -9.10 -29.52 -36.39
N HIS A 73 -10.14 -30.07 -35.78
CA HIS A 73 -11.07 -30.96 -36.44
C HIS A 73 -12.05 -30.19 -37.34
N LEU A 74 -12.13 -30.58 -38.61
CA LEU A 74 -13.11 -30.04 -39.56
C LEU A 74 -14.41 -30.84 -39.50
N ASN A 75 -15.55 -30.16 -39.39
CA ASN A 75 -16.86 -30.81 -39.43
C ASN A 75 -17.13 -31.45 -40.80
N SER A 76 -17.29 -32.77 -40.85
CA SER A 76 -17.60 -33.55 -42.06
C SER A 76 -18.95 -33.20 -42.73
N GLN A 77 -19.79 -32.36 -42.09
CA GLN A 77 -21.00 -31.80 -42.71
C GLN A 77 -20.72 -30.56 -43.57
N GLU A 78 -19.65 -29.81 -43.29
CA GLU A 78 -19.25 -28.61 -44.05
C GLU A 78 -18.15 -28.90 -45.08
N TYR A 79 -17.37 -29.95 -44.84
CA TYR A 79 -16.20 -30.31 -45.65
C TYR A 79 -16.27 -31.78 -46.06
N ALA A 80 -15.97 -32.04 -47.33
CA ALA A 80 -15.90 -33.40 -47.86
C ALA A 80 -14.93 -34.27 -47.06
N GLU A 81 -15.25 -35.56 -46.94
CA GLU A 81 -14.38 -36.56 -46.32
C GLU A 81 -12.97 -36.49 -46.93
N ASP A 82 -11.95 -36.51 -46.07
CA ASP A 82 -10.52 -36.40 -46.38
C ASP A 82 -10.02 -35.03 -46.88
N LYS A 83 -10.79 -33.95 -46.70
CA LYS A 83 -10.25 -32.60 -46.84
C LYS A 83 -9.32 -32.24 -45.65
N ALA A 84 -8.09 -31.88 -45.96
CA ALA A 84 -7.12 -31.37 -45.00
C ALA A 84 -6.20 -30.27 -45.60
N TRP A 85 -5.70 -29.37 -44.75
CA TRP A 85 -4.65 -28.39 -45.10
C TRP A 85 -3.88 -27.94 -43.85
N ALA A 86 -2.70 -27.35 -44.06
CA ALA A 86 -1.87 -26.78 -42.99
C ALA A 86 -1.54 -25.29 -43.22
N VAL A 87 -1.22 -24.57 -42.14
CA VAL A 87 -0.80 -23.15 -42.14
C VAL A 87 0.37 -22.96 -41.17
N PHE A 88 1.39 -22.21 -41.58
CA PHE A 88 2.56 -21.87 -40.77
C PHE A 88 2.50 -20.38 -40.36
N ASP A 89 2.62 -20.12 -39.06
CA ASP A 89 2.61 -18.76 -38.48
C ASP A 89 3.61 -17.81 -39.18
N LYS A 90 4.87 -18.23 -39.31
CA LYS A 90 5.97 -17.46 -39.93
C LYS A 90 5.86 -17.31 -41.48
N VAL A 91 4.80 -17.80 -42.12
CA VAL A 91 4.57 -17.77 -43.60
C VAL A 91 3.28 -17.02 -43.98
N GLY A 92 2.47 -16.61 -43.01
CA GLY A 92 1.16 -15.98 -43.23
C GLY A 92 0.09 -16.97 -43.72
N ASP A 93 -1.05 -16.46 -44.20
CA ASP A 93 -2.25 -17.23 -44.54
C ASP A 93 -2.14 -18.21 -45.74
N LYS A 94 -0.93 -18.57 -46.16
CA LYS A 94 -0.72 -19.59 -47.21
C LYS A 94 -1.18 -20.96 -46.68
N LYS A 95 -2.27 -21.46 -47.24
CA LYS A 95 -2.79 -22.82 -46.98
C LYS A 95 -2.06 -23.84 -47.84
N PHE A 96 -1.40 -24.80 -47.19
CA PHE A 96 -0.73 -25.92 -47.84
C PHE A 96 -1.68 -27.13 -47.85
N THR A 97 -2.15 -27.56 -49.02
CA THR A 97 -2.99 -28.76 -49.19
C THR A 97 -2.17 -30.03 -49.42
N ASN A 98 -0.91 -29.90 -49.84
CA ASN A 98 0.01 -30.99 -50.09
C ASN A 98 0.95 -31.18 -48.90
N PHE A 99 0.86 -32.33 -48.22
CA PHE A 99 1.65 -32.58 -47.02
C PHE A 99 3.13 -32.94 -47.30
N ASP A 100 3.48 -33.31 -48.54
CA ASP A 100 4.89 -33.40 -48.96
C ASP A 100 5.53 -32.00 -49.09
N GLU A 101 4.75 -30.93 -49.38
CA GLU A 101 5.23 -29.54 -49.29
C GLU A 101 5.33 -29.06 -47.83
N VAL A 102 4.41 -29.49 -46.95
CA VAL A 102 4.50 -29.21 -45.50
C VAL A 102 5.78 -29.79 -44.92
N ARG A 103 6.17 -31.02 -45.30
CA ARG A 103 7.46 -31.62 -44.92
C ARG A 103 8.64 -30.75 -45.36
N GLN A 104 8.68 -30.37 -46.63
CA GLN A 104 9.77 -29.55 -47.21
C GLN A 104 9.85 -28.17 -46.54
N GLU A 105 8.72 -27.55 -46.17
CA GLU A 105 8.70 -26.27 -45.48
C GLU A 105 9.17 -26.38 -44.01
N ILE A 106 8.86 -27.48 -43.30
CA ILE A 106 9.45 -27.78 -41.98
C ILE A 106 10.97 -27.90 -42.09
N GLU A 107 11.47 -28.64 -43.07
CA GLU A 107 12.91 -28.80 -43.32
C GLU A 107 13.57 -27.46 -43.66
N ARG A 108 12.98 -26.68 -44.57
CA ARG A 108 13.46 -25.35 -44.98
C ARG A 108 13.53 -24.36 -43.82
N GLN A 109 12.48 -24.27 -42.99
CA GLN A 109 12.51 -23.43 -41.78
C GLN A 109 13.50 -23.94 -40.73
N THR A 110 13.71 -25.26 -40.66
CA THR A 110 14.70 -25.84 -39.76
C THR A 110 16.11 -25.46 -40.17
N ASP A 111 16.50 -25.66 -41.43
CA ASP A 111 17.84 -25.34 -41.92
C ASP A 111 18.14 -23.83 -41.92
N GLN A 112 17.12 -22.98 -42.15
CA GLN A 112 17.25 -21.52 -42.09
C GLN A 112 17.66 -21.00 -40.69
N VAL A 113 17.36 -21.72 -39.61
CA VAL A 113 17.60 -21.28 -38.22
C VAL A 113 18.65 -22.14 -37.50
N ALA A 114 18.66 -23.45 -37.74
CA ALA A 114 19.55 -24.42 -37.07
C ALA A 114 20.76 -24.85 -37.93
N GLY A 115 20.85 -24.37 -39.17
CA GLY A 115 21.88 -24.75 -40.14
C GLY A 115 21.69 -26.15 -40.72
N SER A 116 22.22 -26.36 -41.93
CA SER A 116 22.21 -27.66 -42.64
C SER A 116 22.95 -28.77 -41.88
N ASN A 117 23.92 -28.40 -41.05
CA ASN A 117 24.85 -29.32 -40.40
C ASN A 117 24.29 -29.94 -39.11
N LYS A 118 22.98 -30.21 -39.06
CA LYS A 118 22.29 -30.93 -37.97
C LYS A 118 22.38 -30.30 -36.57
N GLY A 119 22.52 -28.98 -36.47
CA GLY A 119 22.39 -28.24 -35.20
C GLY A 119 21.01 -28.41 -34.56
N ILE A 120 20.88 -28.07 -33.27
CA ILE A 120 19.62 -28.09 -32.51
C ILE A 120 19.39 -26.70 -31.89
N VAL A 121 18.18 -26.14 -32.03
CA VAL A 121 17.85 -24.77 -31.60
C VAL A 121 16.50 -24.69 -30.90
N ASN A 122 16.41 -23.90 -29.81
CA ASN A 122 15.19 -23.68 -29.02
C ASN A 122 14.33 -22.51 -29.56
N ASP A 123 14.02 -22.51 -30.87
CA ASP A 123 13.01 -21.63 -31.49
C ASP A 123 11.92 -22.51 -32.10
N PRO A 124 10.68 -22.52 -31.59
CA PRO A 124 9.64 -23.40 -32.10
C PRO A 124 9.22 -23.07 -33.54
N ILE A 125 8.78 -24.10 -34.27
CA ILE A 125 7.97 -23.96 -35.48
C ILE A 125 6.50 -24.13 -35.05
N ILE A 126 5.65 -23.16 -35.33
CA ILE A 126 4.21 -23.22 -35.05
C ILE A 126 3.49 -23.62 -36.34
N LEU A 127 2.73 -24.72 -36.28
CA LEU A 127 2.05 -25.33 -37.42
C LEU A 127 0.62 -25.73 -37.03
N THR A 128 -0.37 -25.15 -37.70
CA THR A 128 -1.78 -25.51 -37.53
C THR A 128 -2.22 -26.43 -38.66
N ILE A 129 -2.77 -27.60 -38.34
CA ILE A 129 -3.31 -28.58 -39.29
C ILE A 129 -4.82 -28.67 -39.08
N TYR A 130 -5.56 -28.47 -40.17
CA TYR A 130 -7.01 -28.62 -40.24
C TYR A 130 -7.32 -29.90 -41.01
N ALA A 131 -8.08 -30.83 -40.42
CA ALA A 131 -8.47 -32.08 -41.09
C ALA A 131 -9.77 -32.68 -40.53
N THR A 132 -10.55 -33.38 -41.35
CA THR A 132 -11.76 -34.11 -40.89
C THR A 132 -11.44 -35.34 -40.03
N GLY A 133 -10.22 -35.87 -40.12
CA GLY A 133 -9.77 -37.05 -39.39
C GLY A 133 -8.94 -36.79 -38.13
N ALA A 134 -8.51 -35.54 -37.89
CA ALA A 134 -7.68 -35.20 -36.74
C ALA A 134 -8.53 -34.93 -35.48
N PRO A 135 -8.00 -35.21 -34.27
CA PRO A 135 -8.61 -34.76 -33.02
C PRO A 135 -8.26 -33.31 -32.69
N ASP A 136 -9.10 -32.64 -31.91
CA ASP A 136 -8.85 -31.28 -31.41
C ASP A 136 -7.80 -31.30 -30.29
N LEU A 137 -6.51 -31.14 -30.61
CA LEU A 137 -5.39 -31.27 -29.68
C LEU A 137 -4.25 -30.27 -29.97
N THR A 138 -3.55 -29.82 -28.93
CA THR A 138 -2.24 -29.16 -29.07
C THR A 138 -1.13 -30.08 -28.57
N LEU A 139 -0.19 -30.44 -29.45
CA LEU A 139 0.97 -31.30 -29.16
C LEU A 139 2.28 -30.58 -29.48
N ILE A 140 3.36 -30.91 -28.76
CA ILE A 140 4.71 -30.41 -29.03
C ILE A 140 5.64 -31.59 -29.29
N ASP A 141 6.21 -31.68 -30.49
CA ASP A 141 7.31 -32.60 -30.81
C ASP A 141 8.63 -31.97 -30.37
N LEU A 142 9.23 -32.50 -29.30
CA LEU A 142 10.53 -32.04 -28.80
C LEU A 142 11.68 -32.85 -29.44
N PRO A 143 12.86 -32.28 -29.74
CA PRO A 143 14.02 -33.06 -30.16
C PRO A 143 14.29 -34.27 -29.26
N GLY A 144 14.65 -35.40 -29.86
CA GLY A 144 14.93 -36.63 -29.10
C GLY A 144 16.21 -36.48 -28.26
N VAL A 145 16.20 -37.00 -27.03
CA VAL A 145 17.40 -36.99 -26.18
C VAL A 145 18.50 -37.80 -26.86
N THR A 146 19.70 -37.21 -26.96
CA THR A 146 20.89 -37.81 -27.60
C THR A 146 22.09 -37.69 -26.68
N ARG A 147 22.84 -38.80 -26.49
CA ARG A 147 23.97 -38.88 -25.54
C ARG A 147 25.35 -38.65 -26.18
N VAL A 148 25.42 -38.58 -27.52
CA VAL A 148 26.67 -38.46 -28.28
C VAL A 148 26.42 -37.57 -29.51
N PRO A 149 27.24 -36.53 -29.78
CA PRO A 149 27.08 -35.69 -30.96
C PRO A 149 27.48 -36.44 -32.25
N VAL A 150 26.82 -36.10 -33.36
CA VAL A 150 27.09 -36.72 -34.67
C VAL A 150 28.41 -36.19 -35.24
N LYS A 151 29.33 -37.09 -35.63
CA LYS A 151 30.60 -36.70 -36.27
C LYS A 151 30.34 -35.85 -37.52
N GLY A 152 30.98 -34.68 -37.61
CA GLY A 152 30.82 -33.75 -38.73
C GLY A 152 29.49 -32.98 -38.73
N SER A 153 28.98 -32.64 -37.54
CA SER A 153 27.81 -31.77 -37.35
C SER A 153 28.15 -30.56 -36.48
N ASP A 154 27.31 -29.53 -36.51
CA ASP A 154 27.45 -28.32 -35.67
C ASP A 154 27.00 -28.57 -34.21
N GLN A 155 26.89 -29.83 -33.79
CA GLN A 155 26.51 -30.24 -32.44
C GLN A 155 27.70 -30.11 -31.50
N LYS A 156 27.55 -29.26 -30.48
CA LYS A 156 28.51 -29.13 -29.37
C LYS A 156 28.57 -30.43 -28.55
N GLU A 157 29.66 -30.63 -27.80
CA GLU A 157 29.81 -31.81 -26.94
C GLU A 157 28.69 -31.92 -25.88
N ASP A 158 28.19 -30.78 -25.38
CA ASP A 158 27.05 -30.66 -24.47
C ASP A 158 25.65 -30.99 -25.08
N ILE A 159 25.56 -31.74 -26.19
CA ILE A 159 24.28 -31.98 -26.89
C ILE A 159 23.23 -32.69 -26.03
N GLU A 160 23.66 -33.59 -25.12
CA GLU A 160 22.77 -34.24 -24.16
C GLU A 160 22.18 -33.22 -23.18
N LYS A 161 23.03 -32.33 -22.67
CA LYS A 161 22.60 -31.26 -21.76
C LYS A 161 21.66 -30.28 -22.47
N LEU A 162 21.98 -29.85 -23.68
CA LEU A 162 21.10 -28.97 -24.47
C LEU A 162 19.73 -29.60 -24.73
N THR A 163 19.66 -30.89 -25.08
CA THR A 163 18.38 -31.57 -25.32
C THR A 163 17.60 -31.84 -24.02
N LYS A 164 18.28 -32.12 -22.90
CA LYS A 164 17.66 -32.25 -21.57
C LYS A 164 17.15 -30.91 -21.03
N ASP A 165 17.95 -29.85 -21.07
CA ASP A 165 17.59 -28.50 -20.63
C ASP A 165 16.42 -27.94 -21.48
N MET A 166 16.45 -28.14 -22.80
CA MET A 166 15.33 -27.82 -23.70
C MET A 166 14.07 -28.59 -23.33
N THR A 167 14.17 -29.90 -23.09
CA THR A 167 13.01 -30.71 -22.70
C THR A 167 12.42 -30.22 -21.37
N LEU A 168 13.27 -30.02 -20.36
CA LEU A 168 12.90 -29.53 -19.03
C LEU A 168 12.23 -28.15 -19.10
N HIS A 169 12.66 -27.24 -19.98
CA HIS A 169 12.00 -25.94 -20.18
C HIS A 169 10.50 -26.09 -20.49
N TYR A 170 10.12 -27.07 -21.33
CA TYR A 170 8.72 -27.34 -21.68
C TYR A 170 7.96 -28.16 -20.64
N ILE A 171 8.59 -29.16 -20.00
CA ILE A 171 7.90 -30.08 -19.07
C ILE A 171 7.91 -29.64 -17.60
N ASN A 172 8.75 -28.68 -17.20
CA ASN A 172 8.75 -28.11 -15.84
C ASN A 172 7.50 -27.26 -15.56
N ASP A 173 6.84 -26.77 -16.61
CA ASP A 173 5.53 -26.11 -16.55
C ASP A 173 4.45 -27.10 -16.09
N PRO A 174 3.75 -26.88 -14.96
CA PRO A 174 2.74 -27.80 -14.44
C PRO A 174 1.49 -27.90 -15.34
N ARG A 175 1.30 -26.96 -16.28
CA ARG A 175 0.21 -26.94 -17.27
C ARG A 175 0.54 -27.76 -18.52
N THR A 176 1.77 -28.27 -18.64
CA THR A 176 2.18 -29.21 -19.69
C THR A 176 1.89 -30.65 -19.25
N ILE A 177 1.10 -31.38 -20.03
CA ILE A 177 0.93 -32.84 -19.93
C ILE A 177 2.16 -33.51 -20.57
N VAL A 178 2.75 -34.48 -19.89
CA VAL A 178 3.95 -35.19 -20.36
C VAL A 178 3.56 -36.50 -21.03
N LEU A 179 3.83 -36.61 -22.33
CA LEU A 179 3.62 -37.80 -23.13
C LEU A 179 4.96 -38.54 -23.28
N ALA A 180 5.21 -39.53 -22.42
CA ALA A 180 6.46 -40.28 -22.37
C ALA A 180 6.44 -41.45 -23.36
N VAL A 181 7.13 -41.30 -24.49
CA VAL A 181 7.23 -42.32 -25.54
C VAL A 181 8.37 -43.29 -25.24
N LEU A 182 8.05 -44.58 -25.30
CA LEU A 182 8.89 -45.71 -24.88
C LEU A 182 8.83 -46.82 -25.94
N PRO A 183 9.96 -47.36 -26.42
CA PRO A 183 9.94 -48.56 -27.25
C PRO A 183 9.85 -49.83 -26.36
N ALA A 184 9.00 -50.78 -26.72
CA ALA A 184 8.75 -52.01 -25.97
C ALA A 184 9.96 -52.95 -25.87
N ASN A 185 10.93 -52.81 -26.77
CA ASN A 185 12.15 -53.61 -26.82
C ASN A 185 13.31 -53.02 -25.98
N GLN A 186 13.00 -52.21 -24.96
CA GLN A 186 13.97 -51.64 -24.02
C GLN A 186 13.40 -51.63 -22.60
N ASP A 187 14.24 -51.90 -21.60
CA ASP A 187 13.84 -51.86 -20.19
C ASP A 187 13.38 -50.45 -19.77
N MET A 188 12.19 -50.37 -19.16
CA MET A 188 11.62 -49.10 -18.67
C MET A 188 12.54 -48.39 -17.65
N SER A 189 13.35 -49.14 -16.91
CA SER A 189 14.29 -48.65 -15.90
C SER A 189 15.45 -47.83 -16.48
N VAL A 190 15.76 -48.00 -17.78
CA VAL A 190 16.87 -47.32 -18.47
C VAL A 190 16.38 -46.08 -19.25
N SER A 191 15.07 -45.82 -19.26
CA SER A 191 14.45 -44.79 -20.09
C SER A 191 14.69 -43.35 -19.60
N ASP A 192 15.43 -42.57 -20.39
CA ASP A 192 15.57 -41.11 -20.23
C ASP A 192 14.19 -40.41 -20.22
N SER A 193 13.19 -40.92 -20.96
CA SER A 193 11.83 -40.37 -21.00
C SER A 193 11.15 -40.43 -19.62
N LEU A 194 11.24 -41.57 -18.93
CA LEU A 194 10.63 -41.76 -17.61
C LEU A 194 11.44 -41.06 -16.51
N GLN A 195 12.76 -40.96 -16.67
CA GLN A 195 13.61 -40.17 -15.75
C GLN A 195 13.23 -38.70 -15.78
N LEU A 196 13.14 -38.09 -16.97
CA LEU A 196 12.75 -36.69 -17.14
C LEU A 196 11.31 -36.42 -16.67
N ALA A 197 10.36 -37.32 -16.96
CA ALA A 197 9.00 -37.23 -16.44
C ALA A 197 8.97 -37.24 -14.90
N ARG A 198 9.64 -38.22 -14.26
CA ARG A 198 9.69 -38.32 -12.79
C ARG A 198 10.43 -37.16 -12.11
N GLN A 199 11.33 -36.48 -12.80
CA GLN A 199 12.02 -35.29 -12.28
C GLN A 199 11.06 -34.11 -12.08
N VAL A 200 10.02 -33.98 -12.92
CA VAL A 200 9.05 -32.86 -12.89
C VAL A 200 7.62 -33.26 -12.46
N ASP A 201 7.36 -34.56 -12.36
CA ASP A 201 6.11 -35.17 -11.88
C ASP A 201 6.39 -36.50 -11.17
N PRO A 202 6.97 -36.49 -9.94
CA PRO A 202 7.34 -37.71 -9.22
C PRO A 202 6.14 -38.63 -8.89
N GLN A 203 4.92 -38.09 -8.90
CA GLN A 203 3.68 -38.81 -8.60
C GLN A 203 2.95 -39.31 -9.86
N GLY A 204 3.41 -38.97 -11.07
CA GLY A 204 2.77 -39.35 -12.33
C GLY A 204 1.35 -38.81 -12.50
N LEU A 205 1.06 -37.60 -12.00
CA LEU A 205 -0.27 -36.97 -12.04
C LEU A 205 -0.64 -36.41 -13.42
N ARG A 206 0.36 -35.96 -14.20
CA ARG A 206 0.22 -35.34 -15.52
C ARG A 206 1.07 -36.05 -16.59
N SER A 207 1.63 -37.21 -16.25
CA SER A 207 2.48 -38.02 -17.11
C SER A 207 1.77 -39.29 -17.57
N ILE A 208 1.67 -39.49 -18.88
CA ILE A 208 1.11 -40.68 -19.53
C ILE A 208 2.21 -41.36 -20.36
N GLY A 209 2.33 -42.69 -20.23
CA GLY A 209 3.28 -43.47 -21.01
C GLY A 209 2.66 -44.04 -22.28
N VAL A 210 3.42 -44.06 -23.39
CA VAL A 210 3.04 -44.75 -24.62
C VAL A 210 4.12 -45.73 -25.03
N ILE A 211 3.73 -46.99 -25.20
CA ILE A 211 4.60 -48.10 -25.54
C ILE A 211 4.47 -48.39 -27.04
N THR A 212 5.54 -48.13 -27.78
CA THR A 212 5.67 -48.30 -29.23
C THR A 212 6.47 -49.57 -29.56
N LYS A 213 6.48 -50.01 -30.83
CA LYS A 213 7.25 -51.18 -31.30
C LYS A 213 6.91 -52.50 -30.58
N ILE A 214 5.68 -52.61 -30.06
CA ILE A 214 5.16 -53.79 -29.35
C ILE A 214 5.07 -55.04 -30.25
N ASP A 215 5.18 -54.83 -31.56
CA ASP A 215 5.30 -55.80 -32.64
C ASP A 215 6.72 -56.34 -32.86
N ILE A 216 7.76 -55.66 -32.35
CA ILE A 216 9.19 -56.01 -32.51
C ILE A 216 9.82 -56.27 -31.13
N MET A 217 9.24 -57.21 -30.39
CA MET A 217 9.79 -57.72 -29.11
C MET A 217 10.47 -59.08 -29.32
N ASP A 218 11.40 -59.42 -28.42
CA ASP A 218 12.12 -60.70 -28.47
C ASP A 218 11.17 -61.88 -28.19
N GLN A 219 11.35 -62.98 -28.91
CA GLN A 219 10.44 -64.13 -28.86
C GLN A 219 10.38 -64.75 -27.46
N GLY A 220 9.20 -64.70 -26.84
CA GLY A 220 8.97 -65.15 -25.47
C GLY A 220 8.88 -64.03 -24.42
N THR A 221 9.16 -62.79 -24.80
CA THR A 221 8.90 -61.59 -24.00
C THR A 221 7.56 -60.95 -24.39
N ASP A 222 6.95 -60.19 -23.48
CA ASP A 222 5.78 -59.36 -23.76
C ASP A 222 5.74 -58.10 -22.87
N ALA A 223 5.08 -57.04 -23.33
CA ALA A 223 4.99 -55.76 -22.64
C ALA A 223 3.79 -55.65 -21.68
N ALA A 224 3.15 -56.76 -21.27
CA ALA A 224 1.91 -56.69 -20.51
C ALA A 224 2.12 -56.21 -19.05
N THR A 225 3.29 -56.45 -18.45
CA THR A 225 3.66 -55.86 -17.13
C THR A 225 3.78 -54.34 -17.24
N MET A 226 4.48 -53.88 -18.29
CA MET A 226 4.69 -52.47 -18.61
C MET A 226 3.35 -51.76 -18.84
N LEU A 227 2.44 -52.38 -19.61
CA LEU A 227 1.10 -51.84 -19.90
C LEU A 227 0.20 -51.77 -18.66
N ARG A 228 0.30 -52.74 -17.74
CA ARG A 228 -0.37 -52.70 -16.43
C ARG A 228 0.26 -51.69 -15.47
N GLY A 229 1.46 -51.19 -15.77
CA GLY A 229 2.20 -50.23 -14.94
C GLY A 229 2.82 -50.86 -13.69
N GLU A 230 3.06 -52.17 -13.71
CA GLU A 230 3.62 -52.93 -12.58
C GLU A 230 5.07 -52.56 -12.30
N ASP A 231 5.86 -52.30 -13.35
CA ASP A 231 7.28 -51.95 -13.28
C ASP A 231 7.51 -50.48 -12.86
N VAL A 232 6.73 -49.56 -13.45
CA VAL A 232 6.83 -48.10 -13.22
C VAL A 232 5.43 -47.49 -13.18
N PRO A 233 4.81 -47.29 -12.00
CA PRO A 233 3.45 -46.76 -11.93
C PRO A 233 3.37 -45.27 -12.31
N LEU A 234 2.38 -44.94 -13.15
CA LEU A 234 1.92 -43.59 -13.52
C LEU A 234 0.40 -43.53 -13.31
N ARG A 235 -0.18 -42.42 -12.80
CA ARG A 235 -1.63 -42.37 -12.53
C ARG A 235 -2.49 -42.33 -13.79
N LEU A 236 -1.95 -41.83 -14.91
CA LEU A 236 -2.60 -41.87 -16.22
C LEU A 236 -2.38 -43.22 -16.93
N GLY A 237 -1.55 -44.10 -16.36
CA GLY A 237 -1.20 -45.41 -16.89
C GLY A 237 -0.44 -45.35 -18.22
N TYR A 238 -0.45 -46.48 -18.92
CA TYR A 238 0.18 -46.65 -20.23
C TYR A 238 -0.87 -46.88 -21.33
N VAL A 239 -0.45 -46.78 -22.60
CA VAL A 239 -1.17 -47.30 -23.77
C VAL A 239 -0.16 -47.93 -24.73
N GLY A 240 -0.44 -49.13 -25.23
CA GLY A 240 0.36 -49.81 -26.25
C GLY A 240 -0.15 -49.53 -27.65
N VAL A 241 0.75 -49.19 -28.58
CA VAL A 241 0.41 -48.87 -29.98
C VAL A 241 1.28 -49.62 -30.96
N LYS A 242 0.68 -50.09 -32.05
CA LYS A 242 1.38 -50.66 -33.21
C LYS A 242 1.36 -49.63 -34.34
N MET A 243 2.53 -49.33 -34.88
CA MET A 243 2.71 -48.32 -35.93
C MET A 243 3.25 -48.96 -37.21
N ARG A 244 3.25 -48.20 -38.32
CA ARG A 244 3.88 -48.62 -39.58
C ARG A 244 5.35 -48.97 -39.39
N SER A 245 5.77 -50.11 -39.93
CA SER A 245 7.17 -50.50 -39.99
C SER A 245 7.96 -49.61 -40.97
N GLN A 246 9.29 -49.70 -40.93
CA GLN A 246 10.13 -49.00 -41.92
C GLN A 246 9.85 -49.47 -43.37
N GLN A 247 9.36 -50.70 -43.55
CA GLN A 247 8.94 -51.23 -44.85
C GLN A 247 7.59 -50.65 -45.28
N ASP A 248 6.60 -50.56 -44.38
CA ASP A 248 5.30 -49.91 -44.66
C ASP A 248 5.48 -48.44 -45.05
N ILE A 249 6.41 -47.74 -44.39
CA ILE A 249 6.78 -46.35 -44.70
C ILE A 249 7.43 -46.24 -46.08
N ALA A 250 8.37 -47.14 -46.43
CA ALA A 250 8.98 -47.18 -47.76
C ALA A 250 7.96 -47.51 -48.86
N ASN A 251 6.99 -48.38 -48.56
CA ASN A 251 5.89 -48.75 -49.45
C ASN A 251 4.75 -47.70 -49.50
N LYS A 252 4.91 -46.56 -48.81
CA LYS A 252 3.91 -45.47 -48.70
C LYS A 252 2.52 -45.94 -48.22
N LYS A 253 2.45 -46.93 -47.31
CA LYS A 253 1.19 -47.42 -46.75
C LYS A 253 0.46 -46.30 -45.98
N PRO A 254 -0.82 -45.99 -46.30
CA PRO A 254 -1.53 -44.88 -45.67
C PRO A 254 -1.88 -45.18 -44.20
N VAL A 255 -1.96 -44.13 -43.37
CA VAL A 255 -2.23 -44.26 -41.93
C VAL A 255 -3.56 -44.95 -41.65
N LYS A 256 -4.61 -44.65 -42.43
CA LYS A 256 -5.95 -45.29 -42.31
C LYS A 256 -5.90 -46.82 -42.36
N ASP A 257 -5.06 -47.40 -43.21
CA ASP A 257 -4.93 -48.85 -43.30
C ASP A 257 -4.05 -49.39 -42.16
N SER A 258 -3.00 -48.66 -41.76
CA SER A 258 -2.21 -49.01 -40.57
C SER A 258 -3.05 -49.09 -39.28
N LEU A 259 -4.15 -48.33 -39.17
CA LEU A 259 -5.07 -48.40 -38.03
C LEU A 259 -5.98 -49.64 -38.07
N LYS A 260 -6.27 -50.19 -39.27
CA LYS A 260 -6.94 -51.49 -39.43
C LYS A 260 -5.98 -52.62 -39.05
N ASP A 261 -4.77 -52.60 -39.62
CA ASP A 261 -3.66 -53.49 -39.28
C ASP A 261 -3.27 -53.48 -37.79
N GLU A 262 -3.43 -52.35 -37.11
CA GLU A 262 -3.25 -52.25 -35.65
C GLU A 262 -4.34 -53.03 -34.92
N LYS A 263 -5.61 -52.75 -35.25
CA LYS A 263 -6.76 -53.40 -34.61
C LYS A 263 -6.76 -54.91 -34.85
N GLU A 264 -6.66 -55.34 -36.10
CA GLU A 264 -6.66 -56.77 -36.47
C GLU A 264 -5.49 -57.53 -35.80
N TRP A 265 -4.35 -56.88 -35.60
CA TRP A 265 -3.22 -57.49 -34.90
C TRP A 265 -3.48 -57.61 -33.40
N PHE A 266 -4.00 -56.57 -32.74
CA PHE A 266 -4.34 -56.64 -31.31
C PHE A 266 -5.46 -57.64 -31.02
N ASP A 267 -6.54 -57.65 -31.82
CA ASP A 267 -7.69 -58.55 -31.68
C ASP A 267 -7.26 -60.03 -31.81
N ASN A 268 -6.29 -60.34 -32.68
CA ASN A 268 -5.76 -61.71 -32.87
C ASN A 268 -4.58 -62.08 -31.94
N HIS A 269 -4.02 -61.16 -31.16
CA HIS A 269 -2.78 -61.44 -30.41
C HIS A 269 -3.03 -62.24 -29.11
N ARG A 270 -2.37 -63.41 -28.98
CA ARG A 270 -2.53 -64.40 -27.90
C ARG A 270 -2.51 -63.83 -26.47
N ILE A 271 -1.76 -62.73 -26.27
CA ILE A 271 -1.55 -62.05 -24.98
C ILE A 271 -2.38 -60.75 -24.96
N TYR A 272 -2.04 -59.77 -25.81
CA TYR A 272 -2.63 -58.44 -25.80
C TYR A 272 -4.15 -58.40 -26.06
N GLY A 273 -4.71 -59.31 -26.86
CA GLY A 273 -6.16 -59.42 -27.07
C GLY A 273 -6.95 -59.86 -25.81
N LYS A 274 -6.27 -60.18 -24.71
CA LYS A 274 -6.86 -60.47 -23.38
C LYS A 274 -6.70 -59.32 -22.38
N LEU A 275 -6.07 -58.20 -22.77
CA LEU A 275 -5.95 -57.03 -21.91
C LEU A 275 -7.28 -56.24 -21.84
N PRO A 276 -7.50 -55.45 -20.77
CA PRO A 276 -8.69 -54.61 -20.68
C PRO A 276 -8.81 -53.62 -21.85
N PRO A 277 -10.01 -53.44 -22.45
CA PRO A 277 -10.25 -52.41 -23.45
C PRO A 277 -10.02 -51.04 -22.80
N GLY A 278 -9.03 -50.30 -23.30
CA GLY A 278 -8.52 -49.07 -22.66
C GLY A 278 -6.99 -49.01 -22.51
N MET A 279 -6.26 -50.12 -22.74
CA MET A 279 -4.79 -50.18 -22.62
C MET A 279 -4.04 -50.29 -23.97
N ILE A 280 -4.74 -50.47 -25.10
CA ILE A 280 -4.12 -50.77 -26.41
C ILE A 280 -4.86 -50.06 -27.56
N GLY A 281 -4.11 -49.69 -28.60
CA GLY A 281 -4.60 -49.09 -29.85
C GLY A 281 -4.48 -47.56 -29.89
N THR A 282 -4.11 -47.01 -31.05
CA THR A 282 -4.01 -45.56 -31.29
C THR A 282 -5.34 -44.81 -31.07
N PRO A 283 -6.53 -45.30 -31.48
CA PRO A 283 -7.78 -44.60 -31.21
C PRO A 283 -8.06 -44.42 -29.71
N VAL A 284 -7.73 -45.43 -28.90
CA VAL A 284 -7.86 -45.40 -27.44
C VAL A 284 -6.89 -44.38 -26.83
N LEU A 285 -5.68 -44.24 -27.39
CA LEU A 285 -4.75 -43.18 -26.99
C LEU A 285 -5.32 -41.79 -27.30
N ILE A 286 -5.92 -41.58 -28.47
CA ILE A 286 -6.50 -40.29 -28.88
C ILE A 286 -7.64 -39.87 -27.92
N ASP A 287 -8.61 -40.76 -27.68
CA ASP A 287 -9.71 -40.50 -26.74
C ASP A 287 -9.19 -40.18 -25.33
N LYS A 288 -8.20 -40.95 -24.87
CA LYS A 288 -7.60 -40.80 -23.54
C LYS A 288 -6.82 -39.49 -23.41
N LEU A 289 -6.01 -39.10 -24.39
CA LEU A 289 -5.32 -37.81 -24.43
C LEU A 289 -6.30 -36.64 -24.46
N THR A 290 -7.37 -36.75 -25.24
CA THR A 290 -8.42 -35.72 -25.37
C THR A 290 -9.15 -35.51 -24.03
N GLN A 291 -9.54 -36.59 -23.35
CA GLN A 291 -10.15 -36.52 -22.01
C GLN A 291 -9.19 -35.99 -20.93
N ILE A 292 -7.91 -36.35 -20.99
CA ILE A 292 -6.89 -35.84 -20.06
C ILE A 292 -6.68 -34.34 -20.29
N LEU A 293 -6.53 -33.89 -21.54
CA LEU A 293 -6.36 -32.49 -21.89
C LEU A 293 -7.56 -31.65 -21.43
N PHE A 294 -8.79 -32.11 -21.68
CA PHE A 294 -10.01 -31.43 -21.22
C PHE A 294 -10.05 -31.28 -19.69
N LYS A 295 -9.79 -32.35 -18.93
CA LYS A 295 -9.75 -32.30 -17.45
C LYS A 295 -8.64 -31.37 -16.95
N HIS A 296 -7.49 -31.35 -17.63
CA HIS A 296 -6.36 -30.50 -17.29
C HIS A 296 -6.67 -29.01 -17.56
N ILE A 297 -7.28 -28.68 -18.71
CA ILE A 297 -7.77 -27.33 -19.02
C ILE A 297 -8.82 -26.91 -17.98
N ARG A 298 -9.87 -27.71 -17.73
CA ARG A 298 -10.93 -27.40 -16.77
C ARG A 298 -10.37 -27.05 -15.38
N ARG A 299 -9.32 -27.76 -14.94
CA ARG A 299 -8.63 -27.49 -13.67
C ARG A 299 -7.84 -26.17 -13.67
N PHE A 300 -7.08 -25.88 -14.72
CA PHE A 300 -6.16 -24.73 -14.75
C PHE A 300 -6.78 -23.42 -15.27
N LEU A 301 -7.94 -23.48 -15.93
CA LEU A 301 -8.60 -22.30 -16.50
C LEU A 301 -9.01 -21.24 -15.46
N PRO A 302 -9.47 -21.58 -14.24
CA PRO A 302 -9.70 -20.60 -13.16
C PRO A 302 -8.39 -19.93 -12.70
N GLU A 303 -7.29 -20.67 -12.60
CA GLU A 303 -5.97 -20.11 -12.26
C GLU A 303 -5.48 -19.14 -13.33
N ILE A 304 -5.63 -19.50 -14.62
CA ILE A 304 -5.29 -18.64 -15.76
C ILE A 304 -6.16 -17.37 -15.75
N LYS A 305 -7.47 -17.50 -15.48
CA LYS A 305 -8.38 -16.34 -15.35
C LYS A 305 -7.97 -15.42 -14.20
N LYS A 306 -7.51 -15.97 -13.07
CA LYS A 306 -6.95 -15.18 -11.96
C LYS A 306 -5.65 -14.48 -12.38
N GLU A 307 -4.70 -15.21 -12.97
CA GLU A 307 -3.39 -14.71 -13.40
C GLU A 307 -3.51 -13.57 -14.43
N ILE A 308 -4.45 -13.67 -15.39
CA ILE A 308 -4.77 -12.59 -16.33
C ILE A 308 -5.23 -11.32 -15.61
N ASN A 309 -6.12 -11.46 -14.61
CA ASN A 309 -6.63 -10.31 -13.87
C ASN A 309 -5.55 -9.67 -12.96
N GLU A 310 -4.67 -10.47 -12.37
CA GLU A 310 -3.55 -9.99 -11.55
C GLU A 310 -2.48 -9.29 -12.40
N LYS A 311 -2.07 -9.89 -13.54
CA LYS A 311 -1.17 -9.25 -14.51
C LYS A 311 -1.79 -7.99 -15.12
N ARG A 312 -3.09 -7.98 -15.41
CA ARG A 312 -3.79 -6.77 -15.92
C ARG A 312 -3.75 -5.62 -14.92
N ARG A 313 -3.96 -5.89 -13.62
CA ARG A 313 -3.81 -4.87 -12.56
C ARG A 313 -2.37 -4.36 -12.51
N SER A 314 -1.38 -5.24 -12.39
CA SER A 314 0.03 -4.84 -12.31
C SER A 314 0.53 -4.05 -13.53
N VAL A 315 0.02 -4.35 -14.73
CA VAL A 315 0.33 -3.59 -15.96
C VAL A 315 -0.39 -2.23 -15.95
N GLN A 316 -1.64 -2.15 -15.47
CA GLN A 316 -2.35 -0.89 -15.31
C GLN A 316 -1.69 0.01 -14.26
N ASP A 317 -1.41 -0.51 -13.06
CA ASP A 317 -0.72 0.22 -11.98
C ASP A 317 0.62 0.80 -12.47
N ARG A 318 1.35 0.04 -13.32
CA ARG A 318 2.61 0.50 -13.93
C ARG A 318 2.40 1.53 -15.03
N LEU A 319 1.37 1.39 -15.87
CA LEU A 319 1.00 2.42 -16.85
C LEU A 319 0.55 3.73 -16.16
N ASP A 320 -0.12 3.64 -15.02
CA ASP A 320 -0.51 4.79 -14.20
C ASP A 320 0.72 5.49 -13.57
N GLU A 321 1.77 4.74 -13.18
CA GLU A 321 3.07 5.31 -12.77
C GLU A 321 3.81 6.03 -13.91
N LEU A 322 3.79 5.46 -15.13
CA LEU A 322 4.39 6.07 -16.33
C LEU A 322 3.52 7.21 -16.90
N GLY A 323 2.24 7.25 -16.55
CA GLY A 323 1.21 8.17 -17.00
C GLY A 323 0.94 8.14 -18.51
N GLU A 324 -0.07 8.91 -18.94
CA GLU A 324 -0.42 9.06 -20.36
C GLU A 324 0.70 9.74 -21.16
N GLY A 325 0.87 9.35 -22.44
CA GLY A 325 1.89 9.95 -23.32
C GLY A 325 1.64 11.42 -23.62
N VAL A 326 2.69 12.15 -24.02
CA VAL A 326 2.61 13.59 -24.32
C VAL A 326 1.58 13.84 -25.44
N PRO A 327 0.54 14.66 -25.20
CA PRO A 327 -0.47 14.93 -26.21
C PRO A 327 0.10 15.59 -27.47
N LEU A 328 -0.60 15.44 -28.60
CA LEU A 328 -0.19 16.05 -29.86
C LEU A 328 -0.59 17.53 -29.95
N GLN A 329 -1.69 17.94 -29.32
CA GLN A 329 -2.17 19.32 -29.40
C GLN A 329 -1.49 20.24 -28.37
N THR A 330 -1.19 21.47 -28.77
CA THR A 330 -0.54 22.47 -27.90
C THR A 330 -1.38 22.80 -26.66
N GLY A 331 -2.72 22.88 -26.77
CA GLY A 331 -3.60 23.13 -25.63
C GLY A 331 -3.57 22.02 -24.57
N GLU A 332 -3.58 20.77 -25.01
CA GLU A 332 -3.47 19.59 -24.13
C GLU A 332 -2.09 19.54 -23.43
N ARG A 333 -1.01 19.90 -24.15
CA ARG A 333 0.34 20.04 -23.55
C ARG A 333 0.40 21.12 -22.48
N VAL A 334 -0.24 22.27 -22.71
CA VAL A 334 -0.37 23.34 -21.70
C VAL A 334 -1.12 22.79 -20.47
N GLN A 335 -2.23 22.08 -20.66
CA GLN A 335 -2.97 21.47 -19.53
C GLN A 335 -2.14 20.45 -18.73
N VAL A 336 -1.30 19.64 -19.40
CA VAL A 336 -0.35 18.72 -18.72
C VAL A 336 0.68 19.51 -17.92
N MET A 337 1.28 20.56 -18.50
CA MET A 337 2.22 21.44 -17.80
C MET A 337 1.60 22.08 -16.56
N TRP A 338 0.40 22.65 -16.69
CA TRP A 338 -0.34 23.27 -15.59
C TRP A 338 -0.63 22.27 -14.46
N THR A 339 -1.04 21.05 -14.78
CA THR A 339 -1.26 19.98 -13.79
C THR A 339 0.04 19.65 -13.04
N LEU A 340 1.16 19.45 -13.74
CA LEU A 340 2.45 19.09 -13.12
C LEU A 340 3.02 20.21 -12.24
N VAL A 341 2.96 21.47 -12.69
CA VAL A 341 3.42 22.63 -11.89
C VAL A 341 2.51 22.85 -10.68
N THR A 342 1.20 22.63 -10.82
CA THR A 342 0.25 22.73 -9.70
C THR A 342 0.48 21.62 -8.67
N ASP A 343 0.66 20.36 -9.11
CA ASP A 343 1.00 19.24 -8.20
C ASP A 343 2.31 19.50 -7.45
N TYR A 344 3.35 19.99 -8.13
CA TYR A 344 4.61 20.39 -7.49
C TYR A 344 4.39 21.47 -6.42
N CYS A 345 3.62 22.52 -6.74
CA CYS A 345 3.33 23.61 -5.80
C CYS A 345 2.46 23.17 -4.62
N GLU A 346 1.43 22.33 -4.84
CA GLU A 346 0.61 21.76 -3.77
C GLU A 346 1.44 20.85 -2.86
N MET A 347 2.25 19.96 -3.43
CA MET A 347 3.12 19.09 -2.65
C MET A 347 4.14 19.91 -1.84
N PHE A 348 4.72 20.98 -2.39
CA PHE A 348 5.68 21.85 -1.69
C PHE A 348 5.01 22.57 -0.51
N LYS A 349 3.82 23.13 -0.74
CA LYS A 349 2.96 23.73 0.31
C LYS A 349 2.59 22.69 1.39
N ASN A 350 2.21 21.47 1.02
CA ASN A 350 1.86 20.39 1.95
C ASN A 350 3.06 19.93 2.79
N THR A 351 4.23 19.77 2.17
CA THR A 351 5.47 19.28 2.82
C THR A 351 6.00 20.24 3.89
N ILE A 352 5.93 21.55 3.63
CA ILE A 352 6.30 22.58 4.61
C ILE A 352 5.22 22.74 5.68
N ARG A 353 3.93 22.60 5.33
CA ARG A 353 2.82 22.59 6.31
C ARG A 353 2.77 21.34 7.19
N GLY A 354 3.53 20.29 6.86
CA GLY A 354 3.51 19.00 7.55
C GLY A 354 2.22 18.19 7.31
N LYS A 355 1.46 18.48 6.24
CA LYS A 355 0.29 17.68 5.88
C LYS A 355 0.74 16.33 5.32
N TYR A 356 0.10 15.25 5.75
CA TYR A 356 0.29 13.93 5.15
C TYR A 356 -0.27 13.93 3.72
N ASP A 357 0.56 13.52 2.76
CA ASP A 357 0.22 13.46 1.34
C ASP A 357 0.51 12.06 0.79
N ARG A 358 -0.54 11.40 0.31
CA ARG A 358 -0.48 10.02 -0.20
C ARG A 358 0.21 9.93 -1.57
N LYS A 359 0.21 10.99 -2.39
CA LYS A 359 1.03 11.07 -3.61
C LYS A 359 2.50 11.10 -3.21
N LEU A 360 2.86 12.05 -2.32
CA LEU A 360 4.24 12.23 -1.85
C LEU A 360 4.81 10.94 -1.26
N GLN A 361 4.06 10.23 -0.40
CA GLN A 361 4.54 8.98 0.19
C GLN A 361 4.80 7.90 -0.87
N ARG A 362 3.93 7.75 -1.88
CA ARG A 362 4.14 6.79 -2.99
C ARG A 362 5.44 7.10 -3.75
N TYR A 363 5.66 8.36 -4.12
CA TYR A 363 6.90 8.76 -4.80
C TYR A 363 8.15 8.58 -3.94
N MET A 364 8.08 8.88 -2.63
CA MET A 364 9.21 8.70 -1.72
C MET A 364 9.54 7.22 -1.44
N CYS A 365 8.53 6.36 -1.27
CA CYS A 365 8.73 4.92 -1.10
C CYS A 365 9.45 4.28 -2.30
N ASN A 366 9.19 4.77 -3.52
CA ASN A 366 9.84 4.30 -4.75
C ASN A 366 11.28 4.85 -4.95
N LEU A 367 11.74 5.79 -4.12
CA LEU A 367 13.08 6.40 -4.19
C LEU A 367 13.99 5.97 -3.03
N THR A 368 13.45 5.76 -1.83
CA THR A 368 14.20 5.29 -0.66
C THR A 368 13.65 3.95 -0.19
N GLY A 369 14.30 2.86 -0.61
CA GLY A 369 13.95 1.51 -0.17
C GLY A 369 14.09 1.37 1.34
N GLY A 370 12.96 1.27 2.05
CA GLY A 370 12.91 0.90 3.47
C GLY A 370 13.51 1.90 4.46
N GLY A 371 13.33 3.22 4.29
CA GLY A 371 13.95 4.22 5.18
C GLY A 371 13.08 5.43 5.55
N ALA A 372 12.39 5.39 6.70
CA ALA A 372 11.65 6.53 7.26
C ALA A 372 12.55 7.59 7.97
N GLN A 373 13.80 7.76 7.52
CA GLN A 373 14.80 8.66 8.13
C GLN A 373 14.79 10.09 7.58
N GLY A 374 14.07 10.35 6.48
CA GLY A 374 13.83 11.70 5.99
C GLY A 374 12.63 12.34 6.72
N GLY A 375 12.89 13.02 7.84
CA GLY A 375 11.85 13.79 8.55
C GLY A 375 11.14 14.81 7.65
N SER A 376 9.87 15.12 7.97
CA SER A 376 9.06 16.06 7.17
C SER A 376 9.76 17.41 7.00
N GLY A 377 9.68 17.99 5.80
CA GLY A 377 10.41 19.23 5.47
C GLY A 377 10.08 20.38 6.42
N GLY A 378 8.79 20.57 6.74
CA GLY A 378 8.35 21.54 7.74
C GLY A 378 8.86 21.28 9.16
N ALA A 379 9.14 20.03 9.52
CA ALA A 379 9.73 19.69 10.81
C ALA A 379 11.20 20.11 10.88
N LYS A 380 12.00 19.86 9.83
CA LYS A 380 13.41 20.32 9.78
C LYS A 380 13.52 21.85 9.86
N ILE A 381 12.65 22.57 9.16
CA ILE A 381 12.60 24.05 9.23
C ILE A 381 12.25 24.50 10.66
N ARG A 382 11.28 23.85 11.32
CA ARG A 382 10.89 24.16 12.70
C ARG A 382 11.98 23.86 13.72
N THR A 383 12.77 22.80 13.53
CA THR A 383 13.96 22.51 14.36
C THR A 383 14.94 23.68 14.29
N ILE A 384 15.34 24.10 13.08
CA ILE A 384 16.26 25.25 12.90
C ILE A 384 15.73 26.54 13.55
N MET A 385 14.41 26.79 13.46
CA MET A 385 13.77 27.94 14.12
C MET A 385 13.72 27.84 15.65
N ASN A 386 13.58 26.64 16.21
CA ASN A 386 13.53 26.43 17.66
C ASN A 386 14.92 26.47 18.31
N ASP A 387 15.92 25.91 17.61
CA ASP A 387 17.30 25.78 18.09
C ASP A 387 18.04 27.14 18.06
N PHE A 388 17.48 28.13 17.37
CA PHE A 388 17.99 29.48 17.28
C PHE A 388 18.19 30.14 18.66
N LEU A 389 19.41 30.63 18.89
CA LEU A 389 19.88 31.32 20.11
C LEU A 389 19.71 30.56 21.44
N ILE A 390 19.65 29.22 21.44
CA ILE A 390 19.63 28.44 22.70
C ILE A 390 20.88 28.69 23.55
N ASP A 391 22.08 28.59 22.96
CA ASP A 391 23.37 28.76 23.66
C ASP A 391 23.52 30.13 24.34
N PHE A 392 22.87 31.16 23.77
CA PHE A 392 22.85 32.54 24.28
C PHE A 392 21.86 32.75 25.44
N MET A 393 21.00 31.78 25.75
CA MET A 393 20.13 31.82 26.94
C MET A 393 20.79 31.21 28.18
N GLU A 394 21.72 30.26 28.01
CA GLU A 394 22.44 29.64 29.13
C GLU A 394 23.67 30.47 29.56
N THR A 395 24.18 31.31 28.64
CA THR A 395 25.35 32.17 28.85
C THR A 395 24.94 33.56 29.35
N LYS A 396 25.34 33.93 30.58
CA LYS A 396 25.26 35.32 31.06
C LYS A 396 26.26 36.20 30.30
N ILE A 397 25.94 37.46 30.00
CA ILE A 397 26.92 38.38 29.37
C ILE A 397 28.17 38.47 30.25
N THR A 398 27.93 38.65 31.54
CA THR A 398 28.94 39.22 32.42
C THR A 398 29.96 38.19 32.89
N SER A 399 29.85 36.91 32.48
CA SER A 399 30.92 35.90 32.65
C SER A 399 32.24 36.34 32.02
N ASP A 400 32.16 37.05 30.90
CA ASP A 400 33.31 37.48 30.10
C ASP A 400 33.97 38.75 30.67
N MET A 401 33.36 39.39 31.69
CA MET A 401 33.64 40.76 32.12
C MET A 401 34.11 40.78 33.58
N SER A 402 35.31 41.32 33.85
CA SER A 402 35.77 41.48 35.24
C SER A 402 35.15 42.71 35.92
N ASP A 403 35.04 42.70 37.24
CA ASP A 403 34.56 43.88 37.99
C ASP A 403 35.48 45.10 37.82
N ASP A 404 36.79 44.86 37.60
CA ASP A 404 37.76 45.91 37.25
C ASP A 404 37.44 46.53 35.88
N ASP A 405 36.82 45.81 34.93
CA ASP A 405 36.45 46.35 33.61
C ASP A 405 35.15 47.16 33.66
N ILE A 406 34.19 46.75 34.49
CA ILE A 406 32.97 47.53 34.75
C ILE A 406 33.32 48.82 35.49
N ASP A 407 34.18 48.77 36.53
CA ASP A 407 34.66 49.98 37.23
C ASP A 407 35.50 50.90 36.33
N LYS A 408 36.27 50.37 35.35
CA LYS A 408 36.91 51.17 34.30
C LYS A 408 35.89 51.85 33.38
N ALA A 409 34.88 51.13 32.90
CA ALA A 409 33.85 51.69 32.01
C ALA A 409 33.04 52.80 32.71
N ILE A 410 32.69 52.60 33.98
CA ILE A 410 32.06 53.65 34.80
C ILE A 410 32.98 54.89 34.82
N ARG A 411 34.25 54.76 35.22
CA ARG A 411 35.20 55.90 35.24
C ARG A 411 35.39 56.60 33.88
N LEU A 412 35.26 55.86 32.78
CA LEU A 412 35.45 56.38 31.42
C LEU A 412 34.27 57.26 30.97
N HIS A 413 33.04 56.90 31.37
CA HIS A 413 31.81 57.55 30.94
C HIS A 413 31.11 58.38 32.04
N GLU A 414 31.57 58.33 33.29
CA GLU A 414 31.08 59.12 34.43
C GLU A 414 31.21 60.63 34.21
N GLY A 415 32.24 61.09 33.49
CA GLY A 415 32.34 62.47 32.99
C GLY A 415 32.24 63.54 34.08
N ASP A 416 31.25 64.42 33.96
CA ASP A 416 30.87 65.46 34.92
C ASP A 416 29.69 65.06 35.83
N SER A 417 29.20 63.81 35.73
CA SER A 417 28.09 63.30 36.53
C SER A 417 28.44 63.16 38.01
N LEU A 418 27.42 63.25 38.87
CA LEU A 418 27.60 63.10 40.32
C LEU A 418 28.00 61.65 40.68
N PRO A 419 29.07 61.44 41.48
CA PRO A 419 29.47 60.11 41.88
C PRO A 419 28.34 59.34 42.58
N GLY A 420 28.05 58.14 42.08
CA GLY A 420 26.89 57.32 42.46
C GLY A 420 25.83 57.19 41.36
N PHE A 421 25.85 58.06 40.35
CA PHE A 421 24.93 58.04 39.21
C PHE A 421 25.69 57.69 37.93
N PRO A 422 25.59 56.45 37.42
CA PRO A 422 26.28 56.07 36.19
C PRO A 422 25.54 56.64 34.97
N SER A 423 26.29 57.14 33.99
CA SER A 423 25.73 57.64 32.74
C SER A 423 25.10 56.51 31.90
N PRO A 424 24.04 56.78 31.10
CA PRO A 424 23.49 55.81 30.16
C PRO A 424 24.55 55.24 29.21
N ASP A 425 25.48 56.08 28.76
CA ASP A 425 26.65 55.77 27.94
C ASP A 425 27.50 54.63 28.52
N THR A 426 27.60 54.54 29.85
CA THR A 426 28.29 53.43 30.54
C THR A 426 27.60 52.10 30.25
N PHE A 427 26.27 52.07 30.30
CA PHE A 427 25.47 50.88 30.06
C PHE A 427 25.49 50.49 28.57
N GLU A 428 25.45 51.49 27.68
CA GLU A 428 25.56 51.30 26.23
C GLU A 428 26.92 50.72 25.84
N PHE A 429 28.02 51.31 26.31
CA PHE A 429 29.39 50.84 26.06
C PHE A 429 29.60 49.38 26.52
N LEU A 430 29.01 48.99 27.64
CA LEU A 430 29.08 47.63 28.17
C LEU A 430 28.18 46.63 27.43
N ALA A 431 27.03 47.06 26.90
CA ALA A 431 26.07 46.19 26.21
C ALA A 431 26.38 45.99 24.72
N LEU A 432 26.77 47.05 23.99
CA LEU A 432 26.93 47.03 22.53
C LEU A 432 27.82 45.89 21.99
N PRO A 433 29.01 45.60 22.54
CA PRO A 433 29.89 44.56 22.01
C PRO A 433 29.31 43.14 22.11
N HIS A 434 28.38 42.92 23.06
CA HIS A 434 27.73 41.63 23.25
C HIS A 434 26.43 41.52 22.44
N LEU A 435 25.70 42.62 22.26
CA LEU A 435 24.55 42.68 21.35
C LEU A 435 24.97 42.46 19.89
N GLN A 436 26.13 42.98 19.48
CA GLN A 436 26.70 42.75 18.14
C GLN A 436 26.98 41.26 17.84
N LYS A 437 27.28 40.42 18.86
CA LYS A 437 27.47 38.96 18.70
C LYS A 437 26.21 38.27 18.15
N LEU A 438 25.01 38.86 18.29
CA LEU A 438 23.74 38.29 17.83
C LEU A 438 23.48 38.45 16.32
N ALA A 439 24.24 39.30 15.63
CA ALA A 439 24.06 39.56 14.20
C ALA A 439 24.39 38.34 13.32
N ILE A 440 25.54 37.70 13.55
CA ILE A 440 26.03 36.55 12.79
C ILE A 440 25.06 35.35 12.84
N PRO A 441 24.68 34.79 14.01
CA PRO A 441 23.79 33.63 14.06
C PRO A 441 22.41 33.91 13.49
N SER A 442 21.96 35.17 13.48
CA SER A 442 20.70 35.58 12.86
C SER A 442 20.73 35.50 11.34
N VAL A 443 21.84 35.93 10.70
CA VAL A 443 22.04 35.78 9.24
C VAL A 443 22.26 34.31 8.86
N GLU A 444 22.98 33.55 9.69
CA GLU A 444 23.13 32.10 9.51
C GLU A 444 21.78 31.36 9.60
N CYS A 445 20.86 31.80 10.46
CA CYS A 445 19.50 31.26 10.53
C CYS A 445 18.74 31.43 9.19
N VAL A 446 18.85 32.59 8.54
CA VAL A 446 18.29 32.81 7.18
C VAL A 446 18.92 31.84 6.17
N HIS A 447 20.25 31.70 6.19
CA HIS A 447 20.98 30.79 5.30
C HIS A 447 20.54 29.33 5.48
N ASN A 448 20.49 28.85 6.72
CA ASN A 448 20.15 27.46 7.05
C ASN A 448 18.70 27.11 6.66
N ILE A 449 17.76 28.04 6.79
CA ILE A 449 16.38 27.85 6.36
C ILE A 449 16.25 27.89 4.83
N SER A 450 16.99 28.76 4.13
CA SER A 450 17.09 28.73 2.66
C SER A 450 17.61 27.38 2.16
N ALA A 451 18.76 26.92 2.65
CA ALA A 451 19.36 25.64 2.24
C ALA A 451 18.44 24.44 2.53
N ALA A 452 17.62 24.51 3.59
CA ALA A 452 16.59 23.51 3.85
C ALA A 452 15.46 23.51 2.81
N LEU A 453 15.04 24.68 2.31
CA LEU A 453 14.07 24.81 1.22
C LEU A 453 14.65 24.32 -0.12
N ASP A 454 15.92 24.60 -0.41
CA ASP A 454 16.61 24.15 -1.64
C ASP A 454 16.73 22.62 -1.71
N VAL A 455 17.10 21.96 -0.62
CA VAL A 455 17.15 20.48 -0.56
C VAL A 455 15.76 19.86 -0.67
N LEU A 456 14.70 20.58 -0.26
CA LEU A 456 13.32 20.14 -0.48
C LEU A 456 12.91 20.31 -1.94
N SER A 457 13.18 21.46 -2.57
CA SER A 457 12.80 21.71 -3.98
C SER A 457 13.44 20.69 -4.93
N GLN A 458 14.73 20.37 -4.75
CA GLN A 458 15.45 19.32 -5.51
C GLN A 458 14.75 17.95 -5.41
N ARG A 459 14.53 17.45 -4.20
CA ARG A 459 13.91 16.13 -3.96
C ARG A 459 12.51 16.03 -4.55
N MET A 460 11.77 17.14 -4.57
CA MET A 460 10.42 17.21 -5.07
C MET A 460 10.35 17.36 -6.59
N ALA A 461 11.27 18.13 -7.19
CA ALA A 461 11.38 18.26 -8.63
C ALA A 461 11.72 16.90 -9.29
N HIS A 462 12.68 16.16 -8.73
CA HIS A 462 13.01 14.80 -9.20
C HIS A 462 11.87 13.79 -9.01
N ALA A 463 10.98 13.99 -8.05
CA ALA A 463 9.82 13.12 -7.84
C ALA A 463 8.68 13.41 -8.84
N VAL A 464 8.28 14.67 -8.99
CA VAL A 464 7.15 15.07 -9.84
C VAL A 464 7.51 15.04 -11.33
N PHE A 465 8.67 15.59 -11.70
CA PHE A 465 9.09 15.74 -13.10
C PHE A 465 9.99 14.59 -13.58
N ARG A 466 9.96 13.42 -12.93
CA ARG A 466 10.75 12.22 -13.32
C ARG A 466 10.61 11.86 -14.82
N ARG A 467 9.42 12.07 -15.38
CA ARG A 467 9.10 11.84 -16.80
C ARG A 467 9.69 12.88 -17.76
N PHE A 468 9.99 14.08 -17.27
CA PHE A 468 10.32 15.27 -18.07
C PHE A 468 11.59 15.94 -17.54
N PRO A 469 12.80 15.36 -17.76
CA PRO A 469 14.02 15.85 -17.14
C PRO A 469 14.35 17.32 -17.43
N LYS A 470 14.09 17.79 -18.67
CA LYS A 470 14.27 19.20 -19.05
C LYS A 470 13.33 20.14 -18.29
N MET A 471 12.08 19.73 -18.08
CA MET A 471 11.14 20.49 -17.25
C MET A 471 11.57 20.47 -15.78
N ALA A 472 12.08 19.35 -15.26
CA ALA A 472 12.60 19.24 -13.90
C ALA A 472 13.73 20.25 -13.63
N GLU A 473 14.70 20.34 -14.55
CA GLU A 473 15.82 21.29 -14.51
C GLU A 473 15.32 22.74 -14.58
N SER A 474 14.42 23.05 -15.52
CA SER A 474 13.88 24.40 -15.66
C SER A 474 13.07 24.86 -14.43
N VAL A 475 12.22 24.00 -13.88
CA VAL A 475 11.47 24.26 -12.64
C VAL A 475 12.39 24.43 -11.44
N LEU A 476 13.45 23.62 -11.34
CA LEU A 476 14.41 23.69 -10.23
C LEU A 476 15.19 25.00 -10.25
N ASN A 477 15.73 25.39 -11.42
CA ASN A 477 16.49 26.63 -11.59
C ASN A 477 15.62 27.87 -11.28
N LEU A 478 14.37 27.89 -11.76
CA LEU A 478 13.41 28.95 -11.41
C LEU A 478 13.08 28.96 -9.91
N THR A 479 12.88 27.80 -9.28
CA THR A 479 12.60 27.70 -7.84
C THR A 479 13.77 28.23 -7.00
N GLN A 480 15.01 27.89 -7.36
CA GLN A 480 16.23 28.35 -6.68
C GLN A 480 16.41 29.87 -6.81
N ASN A 481 16.15 30.46 -7.98
CA ASN A 481 16.18 31.91 -8.17
C ASN A 481 15.17 32.62 -7.25
N ILE A 482 13.93 32.12 -7.15
CA ILE A 482 12.89 32.68 -6.28
C ILE A 482 13.30 32.59 -4.79
N ILE A 483 13.87 31.45 -4.37
CA ILE A 483 14.37 31.26 -3.00
C ILE A 483 15.52 32.24 -2.69
N GLN A 484 16.49 32.40 -3.60
CA GLN A 484 17.62 33.31 -3.44
C GLN A 484 17.16 34.79 -3.37
N GLU A 485 16.21 35.22 -4.21
CA GLU A 485 15.61 36.56 -4.14
C GLU A 485 14.93 36.81 -2.77
N GLN A 486 14.11 35.87 -2.29
CA GLN A 486 13.39 36.06 -1.01
C GLN A 486 14.36 36.01 0.19
N LYS A 487 15.43 35.22 0.09
CA LYS A 487 16.49 35.09 1.09
C LYS A 487 17.27 36.39 1.24
N ASP A 488 17.64 37.06 0.16
CA ASP A 488 18.42 38.31 0.23
C ASP A 488 17.58 39.47 0.80
N GLU A 489 16.29 39.58 0.42
CA GLU A 489 15.38 40.56 1.03
C GLU A 489 15.07 40.22 2.50
N THR A 490 14.86 38.93 2.84
CA THR A 490 14.70 38.50 4.24
C THR A 490 15.94 38.82 5.07
N ARG A 491 17.14 38.62 4.51
CA ARG A 491 18.41 38.98 5.15
C ARG A 491 18.48 40.47 5.45
N ARG A 492 18.14 41.33 4.48
CA ARG A 492 18.10 42.79 4.68
C ARG A 492 17.18 43.17 5.85
N ILE A 493 15.97 42.62 5.89
CA ILE A 493 14.99 42.87 6.96
C ILE A 493 15.48 42.35 8.32
N VAL A 494 16.17 41.21 8.37
CA VAL A 494 16.77 40.65 9.60
C VAL A 494 17.92 41.53 10.10
N GLU A 495 18.81 41.98 9.21
CA GLU A 495 19.91 42.91 9.54
C GLU A 495 19.36 44.26 10.05
N GLU A 496 18.30 44.78 9.43
CA GLU A 496 17.59 46.00 9.89
C GLU A 496 16.92 45.83 11.27
N GLN A 497 16.26 44.71 11.54
CA GLN A 497 15.67 44.44 12.87
C GLN A 497 16.74 44.37 13.98
N ILE A 498 17.91 43.82 13.67
CA ILE A 498 19.04 43.72 14.61
C ILE A 498 19.69 45.08 14.81
N ALA A 499 19.88 45.87 13.74
CA ALA A 499 20.36 47.24 13.84
C ALA A 499 19.45 48.10 14.73
N CYS A 500 18.12 48.01 14.58
CA CYS A 500 17.15 48.66 15.46
C CYS A 500 17.23 48.17 16.92
N SER A 501 17.54 46.89 17.15
CA SER A 501 17.68 46.29 18.49
C SER A 501 19.00 46.64 19.18
N ILE A 502 20.02 47.03 18.41
CA ILE A 502 21.33 47.48 18.89
C ILE A 502 21.34 49.01 19.12
N GLY A 503 20.72 49.77 18.21
CA GLY A 503 20.78 51.24 18.18
C GLY A 503 19.83 51.98 19.12
N TYR A 504 19.03 51.29 19.95
CA TYR A 504 18.19 51.92 20.95
C TYR A 504 17.97 51.02 22.19
N LEU A 505 18.32 51.54 23.37
CA LEU A 505 18.20 50.83 24.64
C LEU A 505 16.78 50.95 25.23
N PHE A 506 15.96 49.90 25.08
CA PHE A 506 14.58 49.90 25.59
C PHE A 506 14.48 49.38 27.04
N THR A 507 14.65 50.29 28.00
CA THR A 507 14.54 49.97 29.44
C THR A 507 13.10 49.99 30.00
N ASN A 508 12.10 50.30 29.16
CA ASN A 508 10.70 50.43 29.58
C ASN A 508 9.89 49.12 29.58
N ASP A 509 10.54 47.95 29.50
CA ASP A 509 9.85 46.66 29.62
C ASP A 509 9.27 46.46 31.04
N PRO A 510 8.00 46.02 31.20
CA PRO A 510 7.39 45.85 32.51
C PRO A 510 8.15 44.92 33.46
N ASN A 511 8.78 43.84 32.95
CA ASN A 511 9.52 42.90 33.79
C ASN A 511 10.86 43.49 34.22
N TYR A 512 11.53 44.23 33.33
CA TYR A 512 12.76 44.96 33.66
C TYR A 512 12.49 46.06 34.69
N LEU A 513 11.43 46.85 34.49
CA LEU A 513 11.01 47.90 35.43
C LEU A 513 10.60 47.34 36.80
N ILE A 514 9.89 46.21 36.87
CA ILE A 514 9.51 45.58 38.15
C ILE A 514 10.75 45.07 38.91
N ASN A 515 11.75 44.51 38.22
CA ASN A 515 12.92 43.88 38.86
C ASN A 515 14.09 44.85 39.15
N HIS A 516 14.12 46.03 38.50
CA HIS A 516 15.24 46.98 38.58
C HIS A 516 14.82 48.46 38.69
N GLY A 517 13.52 48.76 38.76
CA GLY A 517 12.99 50.13 38.83
C GLY A 517 13.26 50.87 40.15
N SER A 518 13.53 50.17 41.24
CA SER A 518 13.96 50.77 42.52
C SER A 518 15.36 50.29 42.95
N MET A 519 16.03 51.09 43.79
CA MET A 519 17.33 50.75 44.41
C MET A 519 17.19 50.09 45.79
N GLU A 520 15.97 49.87 46.28
CA GLU A 520 15.69 49.38 47.64
C GLU A 520 16.48 48.11 48.04
N PRO A 521 16.71 47.10 47.17
CA PRO A 521 17.50 45.92 47.52
C PRO A 521 18.93 46.19 48.01
N MET A 522 19.53 47.34 47.69
CA MET A 522 20.87 47.70 48.19
C MET A 522 20.91 48.03 49.68
N TYR A 523 19.80 48.51 50.26
CA TYR A 523 19.75 48.94 51.66
C TYR A 523 19.30 47.84 52.62
N GLU A 524 18.44 46.91 52.18
CA GLU A 524 18.01 45.79 53.03
C GLU A 524 19.15 44.82 53.33
N GLN A 525 20.00 44.53 52.34
CA GLN A 525 21.13 43.59 52.50
C GLN A 525 22.19 44.07 53.50
N GLN A 526 22.25 45.37 53.84
CA GLN A 526 23.18 45.88 54.86
C GLN A 526 22.71 45.64 56.30
N GLN A 527 21.43 45.30 56.52
CA GLN A 527 20.88 45.17 57.87
C GLN A 527 20.97 43.73 58.44
N GLN A 528 21.14 42.71 57.59
CA GLN A 528 21.23 41.32 58.02
C GLN A 528 22.64 40.91 58.43
N LYS A 529 23.07 41.34 59.62
CA LYS A 529 24.25 40.78 60.29
C LYS A 529 23.85 39.52 61.07
N PRO A 530 24.46 38.34 60.83
CA PRO A 530 24.08 37.12 61.54
C PRO A 530 24.41 37.21 63.04
N PRO A 531 23.63 36.54 63.92
CA PRO A 531 23.93 36.46 65.34
C PRO A 531 25.24 35.68 65.60
N PRO A 532 25.91 35.90 66.75
CA PRO A 532 27.10 35.15 67.10
C PRO A 532 26.78 33.65 67.30
N PRO A 533 27.71 32.73 66.98
CA PRO A 533 27.51 31.30 67.20
C PRO A 533 27.34 30.95 68.69
N VAL A 534 26.54 29.91 68.96
CA VAL A 534 26.45 29.29 70.29
C VAL A 534 27.66 28.37 70.50
N GLU A 535 28.22 28.37 71.70
CA GLU A 535 29.36 27.51 72.06
C GLU A 535 28.92 26.07 72.37
N GLU A 536 29.62 25.07 71.84
CA GLU A 536 29.53 23.67 72.30
C GLU A 536 30.75 23.31 73.16
N GLU A 537 30.52 22.67 74.31
CA GLU A 537 31.57 22.37 75.30
C GLU A 537 32.59 21.32 74.83
N LYS A 538 33.90 21.60 74.92
CA LYS A 538 34.94 20.58 75.20
C LYS A 538 36.05 21.07 76.14
N LYS A 539 35.78 20.89 77.44
CA LYS A 539 36.70 20.65 78.58
C LYS A 539 38.18 21.04 78.46
N GLU A 540 38.63 21.88 79.39
CA GLU A 540 40.05 22.09 79.71
C GLU A 540 40.77 20.82 80.19
N PRO A 541 42.10 20.79 80.02
CA PRO A 541 43.01 20.42 81.10
C PRO A 541 43.98 21.57 81.42
N GLY A 542 44.25 21.79 82.72
CA GLY A 542 44.93 22.99 83.20
C GLY A 542 46.45 23.04 83.05
N MET A 543 46.94 24.23 82.71
CA MET A 543 48.09 24.93 83.31
C MET A 543 49.43 24.17 83.51
N ALA A 544 50.42 24.50 82.66
CA ALA A 544 51.85 24.32 82.95
C ALA A 544 52.67 25.52 82.41
N GLU A 545 53.88 25.73 82.94
CA GLU A 545 54.59 27.01 82.86
C GLU A 545 55.43 27.29 81.60
N LYS A 546 55.31 28.53 81.11
CA LYS A 546 56.37 29.48 80.70
C LYS A 546 57.73 29.00 80.13
N VAL A 547 58.09 29.70 79.04
CA VAL A 547 59.43 30.26 78.69
C VAL A 547 60.41 29.32 77.97
N LYS A 548 61.25 29.96 77.12
CA LYS A 548 62.16 29.47 76.07
C LYS A 548 61.46 29.26 74.72
N ASP A 549 61.91 29.80 73.58
CA ASP A 549 63.13 30.59 73.31
C ASP A 549 62.86 31.90 72.57
N ALA A 550 63.71 32.90 72.85
CA ALA A 550 63.79 34.14 72.08
C ALA A 550 64.71 33.99 70.86
N THR A 551 64.87 35.06 70.07
CA THR A 551 65.89 35.17 69.00
C THR A 551 65.58 34.41 67.69
N LYS A 552 64.31 34.37 67.26
CA LYS A 552 63.97 34.21 65.82
C LYS A 552 62.89 35.14 65.26
N GLN A 553 62.29 36.00 66.08
CA GLN A 553 61.19 36.90 65.68
C GLN A 553 61.62 38.30 65.18
N GLY A 554 62.92 38.57 65.02
CA GLY A 554 63.43 39.88 64.57
C GLY A 554 63.23 40.18 63.08
N TYR A 555 63.37 39.17 62.20
CA TYR A 555 63.34 39.39 60.74
C TYR A 555 61.96 39.16 60.10
N GLN A 556 61.09 38.35 60.71
CA GLN A 556 59.77 38.05 60.15
C GLN A 556 58.74 39.20 60.37
N SER A 557 58.86 39.94 61.47
CA SER A 557 58.01 41.11 61.76
C SER A 557 58.29 42.30 60.84
N VAL A 558 59.56 42.53 60.49
CA VAL A 558 59.93 43.58 59.52
C VAL A 558 59.50 43.17 58.10
N SER A 559 59.69 41.90 57.73
CA SER A 559 59.25 41.38 56.41
C SER A 559 57.73 41.49 56.22
N SER A 560 56.93 41.13 57.22
CA SER A 560 55.47 41.29 57.14
C SER A 560 55.05 42.77 57.16
N THR A 561 55.73 43.62 57.93
CA THR A 561 55.46 45.07 57.97
C THR A 561 55.77 45.74 56.63
N VAL A 562 56.95 45.50 56.04
CA VAL A 562 57.34 46.05 54.72
C VAL A 562 56.45 45.49 53.62
N SER A 563 56.11 44.20 53.67
CA SER A 563 55.10 43.61 52.76
C SER A 563 53.73 44.28 52.90
N SER A 564 53.33 44.68 54.12
CA SER A 564 52.07 45.41 54.34
C SER A 564 52.11 46.87 53.85
N MET A 565 53.30 47.50 53.83
CA MET A 565 53.47 48.86 53.30
C MET A 565 53.53 48.86 51.77
N LEU A 566 54.31 47.96 51.15
CA LEU A 566 54.32 47.80 49.69
C LEU A 566 52.92 47.44 49.15
N LYS A 567 52.21 46.51 49.81
CA LYS A 567 50.82 46.21 49.48
C LYS A 567 49.87 47.40 49.67
N LYS A 568 50.14 48.35 50.58
CA LYS A 568 49.34 49.59 50.69
C LYS A 568 49.60 50.52 49.50
N THR A 569 50.85 50.69 49.07
CA THR A 569 51.19 51.54 47.92
C THR A 569 50.68 50.95 46.59
N GLU A 570 50.70 49.62 46.43
CA GLU A 570 50.08 48.96 45.27
C GLU A 570 48.55 48.93 45.34
N ALA A 571 47.95 48.71 46.52
CA ALA A 571 46.50 48.77 46.69
C ALA A 571 45.93 50.16 46.40
N GLN A 572 46.70 51.25 46.61
CA GLN A 572 46.29 52.60 46.19
C GLN A 572 46.18 52.77 44.66
N ARG A 573 46.76 51.88 43.85
CA ARG A 573 46.49 51.78 42.40
C ARG A 573 45.34 50.82 42.05
N LYS A 574 44.81 50.07 43.01
CA LYS A 574 43.73 49.07 42.86
C LYS A 574 42.54 49.29 43.79
N GLN A 575 42.28 50.51 44.24
CA GLN A 575 40.98 50.87 44.79
C GLN A 575 39.98 51.06 43.64
N GLN A 576 39.04 50.13 43.50
CA GLN A 576 37.78 50.37 42.78
C GLN A 576 37.12 51.62 43.38
N ARG A 577 36.57 52.50 42.54
CA ARG A 577 36.01 53.79 42.99
C ARG A 577 34.63 53.57 43.62
N TYR A 578 33.93 52.55 43.14
CA TYR A 578 32.61 52.15 43.55
C TYR A 578 32.63 50.92 44.47
N SER A 579 31.54 50.73 45.23
CA SER A 579 31.40 49.55 46.08
C SER A 579 31.04 48.32 45.25
N GLY A 580 31.56 47.14 45.64
CA GLY A 580 31.24 45.87 44.98
C GLY A 580 29.73 45.62 44.74
N PRO A 581 28.83 45.93 45.70
CA PRO A 581 27.39 45.82 45.48
C PRO A 581 26.83 46.71 44.35
N PHE A 582 27.41 47.88 44.10
CA PHE A 582 26.98 48.77 43.01
C PHE A 582 27.40 48.21 41.64
N VAL A 583 28.64 47.71 41.53
CA VAL A 583 29.12 46.99 40.33
C VAL A 583 28.28 45.74 40.08
N ALA A 584 27.90 45.00 41.13
CA ALA A 584 27.05 43.83 41.06
C ALA A 584 25.60 44.13 40.60
N GLU A 585 25.01 45.27 40.96
CA GLU A 585 23.68 45.67 40.48
C GLU A 585 23.72 46.15 39.02
N ILE A 586 24.79 46.85 38.58
CA ILE A 586 25.01 47.16 37.15
C ILE A 586 25.16 45.87 36.34
N ARG A 587 25.98 44.92 36.83
CA ARG A 587 26.17 43.58 36.26
C ARG A 587 24.83 42.83 36.10
N LYS A 588 24.01 42.80 37.16
CA LYS A 588 22.66 42.18 37.17
C LYS A 588 21.69 42.87 36.20
N ARG A 589 21.73 44.20 36.06
CA ARG A 589 20.93 44.97 35.08
C ARG A 589 21.32 44.65 33.63
N LEU A 590 22.62 44.60 33.34
CA LEU A 590 23.13 44.23 32.01
C LEU A 590 22.64 42.82 31.64
N ASP A 591 22.88 41.81 32.48
CA ASP A 591 22.43 40.44 32.24
C ASP A 591 20.91 40.36 32.01
N SER A 592 20.09 41.07 32.81
CA SER A 592 18.63 41.09 32.63
C SER A 592 18.17 41.77 31.33
N TYR A 593 18.84 42.84 30.91
CA TYR A 593 18.53 43.54 29.65
C TYR A 593 18.86 42.67 28.42
N PHE A 594 19.98 41.96 28.46
CA PHE A 594 20.36 41.06 27.36
C PHE A 594 19.50 39.80 27.31
N GLU A 595 19.10 39.22 28.45
CA GLU A 595 18.15 38.10 28.45
C GLU A 595 16.82 38.51 27.79
N LEU A 596 16.33 39.72 28.07
CA LEU A 596 15.17 40.30 27.39
C LEU A 596 15.41 40.52 25.89
N THR A 597 16.56 41.07 25.51
CA THR A 597 16.88 41.36 24.10
C THR A 597 17.06 40.07 23.28
N VAL A 598 17.77 39.07 23.81
CA VAL A 598 17.91 37.73 23.22
C VAL A 598 16.55 37.05 23.09
N ARG A 599 15.69 37.12 24.12
CA ARG A 599 14.33 36.58 24.07
C ARG A 599 13.50 37.24 22.95
N ASN A 600 13.56 38.57 22.83
CA ASN A 600 12.86 39.32 21.79
C ASN A 600 13.37 39.00 20.38
N ILE A 601 14.69 38.88 20.18
CA ILE A 601 15.31 38.51 18.90
C ILE A 601 14.98 37.05 18.54
N ARG A 602 15.08 36.13 19.51
CA ARG A 602 14.70 34.71 19.36
C ARG A 602 13.24 34.55 18.93
N ASP A 603 12.36 35.42 19.40
CA ASP A 603 10.95 35.43 19.00
C ASP A 603 10.68 36.19 17.69
N SER A 604 11.43 37.25 17.36
CA SER A 604 11.19 38.09 16.17
C SER A 604 11.78 37.50 14.89
N ILE A 605 13.05 37.09 14.91
CA ILE A 605 13.76 36.68 13.69
C ILE A 605 13.14 35.44 13.03
N PRO A 606 12.76 34.35 13.74
CA PRO A 606 12.05 33.24 13.13
C PRO A 606 10.66 33.60 12.57
N LYS A 607 9.96 34.60 13.15
CA LYS A 607 8.69 35.12 12.61
C LYS A 607 8.93 35.91 11.33
N ALA A 608 9.96 36.74 11.29
CA ALA A 608 10.38 37.46 10.08
C ALA A 608 10.74 36.49 8.95
N ILE A 609 11.59 35.47 9.21
CA ILE A 609 11.96 34.45 8.22
C ILE A 609 10.76 33.60 7.80
N GLY A 610 9.89 33.22 8.74
CA GLY A 610 8.65 32.51 8.43
C GLY A 610 7.70 33.27 7.50
N PHE A 611 7.69 34.60 7.57
CA PHE A 611 6.87 35.46 6.72
C PHE A 611 7.57 35.81 5.39
N TYR A 612 8.73 36.46 5.44
CA TYR A 612 9.41 37.02 4.26
C TYR A 612 10.16 36.00 3.40
N LEU A 613 10.53 34.83 3.96
CA LEU A 613 11.12 33.73 3.19
C LEU A 613 10.10 32.61 2.98
N VAL A 614 9.71 31.90 4.05
CA VAL A 614 8.98 30.63 3.91
C VAL A 614 7.59 30.81 3.30
N ARG A 615 6.82 31.81 3.75
CA ARG A 615 5.50 32.11 3.19
C ARG A 615 5.58 32.81 1.84
N ALA A 616 6.47 33.81 1.68
CA ALA A 616 6.65 34.51 0.42
C ALA A 616 7.01 33.56 -0.74
N VAL A 617 7.91 32.60 -0.53
CA VAL A 617 8.21 31.56 -1.52
C VAL A 617 6.97 30.70 -1.81
N GLN A 618 6.23 30.24 -0.79
CA GLN A 618 4.99 29.46 -1.03
C GLN A 618 3.97 30.19 -1.89
N ASP A 619 3.78 31.49 -1.66
CA ASP A 619 2.75 32.28 -2.33
C ASP A 619 3.22 32.72 -3.75
N LYS A 620 4.50 33.11 -3.95
CA LYS A 620 5.08 33.47 -5.26
C LYS A 620 5.27 32.28 -6.21
N LEU A 621 5.76 31.14 -5.71
CA LEU A 621 6.27 30.00 -6.52
C LEU A 621 5.31 29.57 -7.63
N GLN A 622 4.01 29.52 -7.34
CA GLN A 622 3.00 29.04 -8.28
C GLN A 622 2.79 30.01 -9.45
N PHE A 623 2.78 31.32 -9.20
CA PHE A 623 2.59 32.32 -10.25
C PHE A 623 3.83 32.41 -11.16
N GLU A 624 5.02 32.52 -10.57
CA GLU A 624 6.26 32.70 -11.33
C GLU A 624 6.61 31.47 -12.20
N LEU A 625 6.45 30.25 -11.67
CA LEU A 625 6.67 29.04 -12.47
C LEU A 625 5.70 28.94 -13.65
N LEU A 626 4.41 29.23 -13.42
CA LEU A 626 3.41 29.17 -14.50
C LEU A 626 3.65 30.25 -15.55
N ASN A 627 4.05 31.46 -15.16
CA ASN A 627 4.36 32.54 -16.07
C ASN A 627 5.61 32.24 -16.92
N ALA A 628 6.71 31.81 -16.29
CA ALA A 628 7.99 31.56 -16.95
C ALA A 628 8.02 30.30 -17.83
N LEU A 629 7.14 29.32 -17.59
CA LEU A 629 7.05 28.07 -18.38
C LEU A 629 6.03 28.14 -19.51
N ASN A 630 5.10 29.11 -19.51
CA ASN A 630 4.03 29.25 -20.51
C ASN A 630 4.51 29.86 -21.84
N HIS A 631 5.56 29.28 -22.43
CA HIS A 631 6.09 29.62 -23.75
C HIS A 631 5.82 28.47 -24.74
N PRO A 632 4.89 28.63 -25.69
CA PRO A 632 4.36 27.52 -26.49
C PRO A 632 5.42 26.81 -27.35
N ASP A 633 6.41 27.54 -27.84
CA ASP A 633 7.49 26.99 -28.67
C ASP A 633 8.40 26.06 -27.85
N LYS A 634 8.82 26.53 -26.66
CA LYS A 634 9.70 25.81 -25.71
C LYS A 634 8.99 24.64 -25.02
N LEU A 635 7.67 24.71 -24.87
CA LEU A 635 6.85 23.65 -24.26
C LEU A 635 7.06 22.28 -24.91
N SER A 636 7.28 22.26 -26.23
CA SER A 636 7.56 21.04 -27.00
C SER A 636 8.89 20.36 -26.62
N GLU A 637 9.90 21.15 -26.22
CA GLU A 637 11.20 20.65 -25.78
C GLU A 637 11.20 20.28 -24.30
N LEU A 638 10.55 21.10 -23.44
CA LEU A 638 10.46 20.87 -22.00
C LEU A 638 9.75 19.56 -21.66
N LEU A 639 8.70 19.22 -22.41
CA LEU A 639 7.92 17.97 -22.26
C LEU A 639 8.55 16.77 -23.01
N GLY A 640 9.83 16.81 -23.38
CA GLY A 640 10.52 15.67 -23.99
C GLY A 640 10.69 14.48 -23.04
N GLU A 641 10.00 13.36 -23.31
CA GLU A 641 10.14 12.13 -22.53
C GLU A 641 11.37 11.30 -22.97
N PRO A 642 12.08 10.64 -22.02
CA PRO A 642 13.13 9.68 -22.35
C PRO A 642 12.63 8.52 -23.22
N PRO A 643 13.38 8.06 -24.24
CA PRO A 643 12.92 7.05 -25.19
C PRO A 643 12.61 5.69 -24.54
N HIS A 644 13.29 5.34 -23.43
CA HIS A 644 13.01 4.12 -22.70
C HIS A 644 11.62 4.14 -22.03
N ILE A 645 11.13 5.30 -21.55
CA ILE A 645 9.79 5.43 -20.98
C ILE A 645 8.72 5.27 -22.07
N VAL A 646 8.98 5.81 -23.27
CA VAL A 646 8.07 5.70 -24.41
C VAL A 646 7.91 4.24 -24.87
N GLU A 647 9.02 3.51 -25.01
CA GLU A 647 8.96 2.11 -25.45
C GLU A 647 8.49 1.17 -24.32
N GLU A 648 8.81 1.42 -23.04
CA GLU A 648 8.23 0.69 -21.90
C GLU A 648 6.69 0.85 -21.88
N ARG A 649 6.19 2.09 -21.99
CA ARG A 649 4.74 2.38 -22.06
C ARG A 649 4.10 1.70 -23.27
N ARG A 650 4.77 1.68 -24.43
CA ARG A 650 4.29 1.02 -25.65
C ARG A 650 4.18 -0.50 -25.47
N THR A 651 5.20 -1.15 -24.92
CA THR A 651 5.20 -2.59 -24.62
C THR A 651 4.09 -2.94 -23.62
N LEU A 652 3.96 -2.17 -22.53
CA LEU A 652 2.91 -2.36 -21.52
C LEU A 652 1.50 -2.13 -22.10
N ASN A 653 1.30 -1.14 -22.98
CA ASN A 653 0.02 -0.95 -23.68
C ASN A 653 -0.33 -2.14 -24.60
N ASN A 654 0.65 -2.67 -25.34
CA ASN A 654 0.45 -3.87 -26.16
C ASN A 654 0.08 -5.08 -25.30
N GLN A 655 0.79 -5.29 -24.18
CA GLN A 655 0.50 -6.33 -23.21
C GLN A 655 -0.89 -6.16 -22.57
N LEU A 656 -1.28 -4.92 -22.22
CA LEU A 656 -2.60 -4.61 -21.68
C LEU A 656 -3.70 -4.97 -22.69
N GLN A 657 -3.54 -4.62 -23.97
CA GLN A 657 -4.50 -4.98 -25.02
C GLN A 657 -4.64 -6.50 -25.19
N VAL A 658 -3.54 -7.26 -25.14
CA VAL A 658 -3.57 -8.73 -25.17
C VAL A 658 -4.32 -9.29 -23.96
N LEU A 659 -4.02 -8.82 -22.75
CA LEU A 659 -4.69 -9.24 -21.52
C LEU A 659 -6.18 -8.85 -21.48
N MET A 660 -6.56 -7.71 -22.07
CA MET A 660 -7.96 -7.30 -22.21
C MET A 660 -8.72 -8.17 -23.22
N LYS A 661 -8.13 -8.45 -24.39
CA LYS A 661 -8.70 -9.40 -25.37
C LYS A 661 -8.88 -10.79 -24.77
N ALA A 662 -7.86 -11.32 -24.08
CA ALA A 662 -7.91 -12.61 -23.40
C ALA A 662 -8.99 -12.66 -22.31
N SER A 663 -9.14 -11.57 -21.53
CA SER A 663 -10.22 -11.44 -20.56
C SER A 663 -11.60 -11.34 -21.20
N SER A 664 -11.71 -10.91 -22.47
CA SER A 664 -12.98 -10.87 -23.20
C SER A 664 -13.39 -12.27 -23.69
N VAL A 665 -12.44 -13.05 -24.22
CA VAL A 665 -12.63 -14.47 -24.56
C VAL A 665 -13.16 -15.23 -23.33
N LEU A 666 -12.48 -15.13 -22.18
CA LEU A 666 -12.89 -15.78 -20.92
C LEU A 666 -14.18 -15.27 -20.25
N THR A 667 -14.87 -14.33 -20.91
CA THR A 667 -16.15 -13.75 -20.46
C THR A 667 -17.29 -14.01 -21.44
N ARG A 668 -17.01 -14.55 -22.64
CA ARG A 668 -18.04 -14.88 -23.64
C ARG A 668 -18.87 -16.11 -23.27
N ASP A 669 -18.25 -17.16 -22.72
CA ASP A 669 -18.94 -18.41 -22.40
C ASP A 669 -19.51 -18.42 -20.96
N PRO A 670 -20.85 -18.48 -20.78
CA PRO A 670 -21.47 -18.56 -19.46
C PRO A 670 -21.24 -19.92 -18.77
N THR A 671 -21.00 -20.99 -19.54
CA THR A 671 -20.58 -22.30 -19.02
C THR A 671 -19.29 -22.21 -18.20
N LEU A 672 -18.35 -21.34 -18.57
CA LEU A 672 -17.13 -21.09 -17.80
C LEU A 672 -17.37 -20.38 -16.46
N ALA A 673 -18.50 -19.67 -16.32
CA ALA A 673 -18.91 -19.09 -15.03
C ALA A 673 -19.54 -20.13 -14.11
N ALA A 674 -20.32 -21.07 -14.66
CA ALA A 674 -20.90 -22.19 -13.91
C ALA A 674 -19.84 -23.20 -13.43
N ILE A 675 -18.89 -23.56 -14.30
CA ILE A 675 -17.80 -24.52 -13.99
C ILE A 675 -16.93 -24.06 -12.80
N ALA A 676 -16.85 -22.75 -12.55
CA ALA A 676 -16.13 -22.20 -11.40
C ALA A 676 -16.77 -22.52 -10.04
N PHE A 677 -18.08 -22.84 -9.99
CA PHE A 677 -18.76 -23.29 -8.77
C PHE A 677 -18.64 -24.80 -8.54
N GLU A 678 -18.64 -25.63 -9.59
CA GLU A 678 -18.56 -27.10 -9.46
C GLU A 678 -17.18 -27.60 -8.99
N ALA A 679 -16.12 -26.80 -9.17
CA ALA A 679 -14.74 -27.25 -8.97
C ALA A 679 -14.32 -27.41 -7.49
N GLU A 680 -15.06 -26.84 -6.55
CA GLU A 680 -14.72 -26.93 -5.11
C GLU A 680 -15.15 -28.27 -4.48
N ASP A 681 -16.24 -28.89 -4.95
CA ASP A 681 -16.77 -30.15 -4.39
C ASP A 681 -15.93 -31.39 -4.77
N GLU A 682 -15.51 -31.55 -6.03
CA GLU A 682 -14.71 -32.73 -6.45
C GLU A 682 -13.34 -32.79 -5.72
N ALA A 683 -12.78 -31.65 -5.32
CA ALA A 683 -11.49 -31.59 -4.63
C ALA A 683 -11.52 -32.23 -3.22
N ALA A 684 -12.70 -32.31 -2.58
CA ALA A 684 -12.88 -32.96 -1.29
C ALA A 684 -12.97 -34.50 -1.38
N ALA A 685 -13.27 -35.04 -2.56
CA ALA A 685 -13.71 -36.43 -2.75
C ALA A 685 -12.59 -37.41 -3.18
N SER A 686 -11.42 -37.35 -2.53
CA SER A 686 -10.30 -38.29 -2.78
C SER A 686 -10.11 -39.25 -1.60
N PRO A 687 -10.13 -40.59 -1.80
CA PRO A 687 -10.12 -41.55 -0.70
C PRO A 687 -8.78 -41.58 0.04
N ARG A 688 -8.80 -41.36 1.36
CA ARG A 688 -7.65 -41.57 2.24
C ARG A 688 -7.31 -43.06 2.32
N ALA A 689 -6.09 -43.43 1.97
CA ALA A 689 -5.58 -44.78 2.17
C ALA A 689 -5.38 -45.08 3.68
N SER A 690 -5.84 -46.26 4.11
CA SER A 690 -5.72 -46.72 5.50
C SER A 690 -4.28 -47.13 5.84
N PRO A 691 -3.74 -46.78 7.03
CA PRO A 691 -2.44 -47.29 7.49
C PRO A 691 -2.54 -48.76 7.92
N ALA A 692 -1.57 -49.58 7.53
CA ALA A 692 -1.44 -50.98 7.95
C ALA A 692 -0.79 -51.10 9.36
N PRO A 693 -1.08 -52.16 10.14
CA PRO A 693 -0.63 -52.29 11.52
C PRO A 693 0.82 -52.80 11.65
N SER A 694 1.61 -52.16 12.52
CA SER A 694 2.96 -52.59 12.89
C SER A 694 2.95 -53.61 14.05
N LYS A 695 3.84 -54.62 13.96
CA LYS A 695 4.15 -55.54 15.09
C LYS A 695 5.40 -55.06 15.87
N PRO A 696 5.58 -55.48 17.15
CA PRO A 696 6.51 -54.81 18.09
C PRO A 696 7.81 -55.59 18.42
N MET A 697 8.64 -54.97 19.28
CA MET A 697 9.80 -55.49 20.06
C MET A 697 11.17 -55.63 19.34
N PRO A 698 12.32 -55.62 20.07
CA PRO A 698 12.59 -55.26 21.47
C PRO A 698 13.76 -54.25 21.70
N SER A 699 14.10 -54.02 22.98
CA SER A 699 15.14 -53.14 23.56
C SER A 699 16.60 -53.63 23.50
N ALA A 700 17.59 -52.72 23.67
CA ALA A 700 18.48 -52.66 24.88
C ALA A 700 19.71 -51.70 24.74
N ALA A 701 20.18 -51.13 25.88
CA ALA A 701 21.53 -50.54 26.13
C ALA A 701 21.99 -49.31 25.28
N SER A 702 22.97 -48.45 25.62
CA SER A 702 23.65 -47.98 26.87
C SER A 702 24.64 -46.82 26.46
N ALA A 703 25.37 -46.04 27.28
CA ALA A 703 25.39 -45.69 28.71
C ALA A 703 26.24 -44.40 28.95
N GLY A 704 25.93 -43.62 30.00
CA GLY A 704 26.78 -42.52 30.55
C GLY A 704 26.69 -41.15 29.85
N ALA A 705 26.99 -40.00 30.48
CA ALA A 705 27.12 -39.67 31.92
C ALA A 705 26.88 -38.15 32.13
N GLY A 706 26.51 -37.70 33.35
CA GLY A 706 26.21 -36.28 33.68
C GLY A 706 27.46 -35.46 34.10
N PRO A 707 27.33 -34.27 34.74
CA PRO A 707 26.15 -33.65 35.40
C PRO A 707 25.90 -32.15 34.93
N THR A 708 25.07 -31.23 35.48
CA THR A 708 24.03 -31.15 36.56
C THR A 708 23.12 -29.90 36.36
N VAL A 709 21.81 -30.01 36.65
CA VAL A 709 20.95 -29.25 37.62
C VAL A 709 21.23 -27.74 37.91
N PRO A 710 20.22 -26.83 38.16
CA PRO A 710 18.75 -26.99 38.38
C PRO A 710 17.84 -26.14 37.42
N VAL A 711 16.49 -25.98 37.55
CA VAL A 711 15.28 -26.82 37.81
C VAL A 711 14.00 -25.92 37.69
N SER A 712 12.80 -26.52 37.52
CA SER A 712 11.43 -25.93 37.71
C SER A 712 10.82 -25.07 36.57
N THR A 713 9.50 -25.08 36.25
CA THR A 713 8.41 -26.12 36.32
C THR A 713 7.23 -25.72 35.39
N MET A 714 6.36 -26.65 34.98
CA MET A 714 5.03 -26.38 34.33
C MET A 714 3.86 -26.59 35.33
N PRO A 715 2.59 -26.30 34.97
CA PRO A 715 1.68 -27.41 34.62
C PRO A 715 0.49 -27.16 33.63
N SER A 716 0.02 -28.28 33.05
CA SER A 716 -1.40 -28.65 32.74
C SER A 716 -2.29 -28.00 31.65
N MET A 717 -2.89 -28.90 30.85
CA MET A 717 -4.23 -28.86 30.20
C MET A 717 -5.16 -29.89 30.94
N PRO A 718 -6.50 -30.06 30.73
CA PRO A 718 -7.28 -30.13 29.46
C PRO A 718 -8.71 -29.49 29.61
N PRO A 719 -9.85 -29.86 28.95
CA PRO A 719 -10.14 -30.81 27.84
C PRO A 719 -11.02 -30.24 26.68
N SER A 720 -11.61 -31.12 25.86
CA SER A 720 -12.17 -30.85 24.51
C SER A 720 -13.70 -30.95 24.38
N ALA A 721 -14.24 -30.39 23.28
CA ALA A 721 -15.61 -30.58 22.79
C ALA A 721 -15.64 -30.80 21.25
N LYS A 722 -16.79 -31.24 20.71
CA LYS A 722 -16.97 -31.73 19.31
C LYS A 722 -17.61 -30.68 18.36
N PRO A 723 -17.55 -30.86 17.02
CA PRO A 723 -17.81 -29.79 16.05
C PRO A 723 -19.28 -29.57 15.70
N ALA A 724 -19.58 -28.40 15.12
CA ALA A 724 -20.86 -28.02 14.53
C ALA A 724 -20.66 -27.35 13.15
N VAL A 725 -21.73 -27.30 12.35
CA VAL A 725 -21.74 -26.91 10.93
C VAL A 725 -21.35 -25.45 10.69
N SER A 726 -20.59 -25.19 9.63
CA SER A 726 -20.18 -23.84 9.19
C SER A 726 -21.24 -23.15 8.33
N VAL A 727 -21.52 -21.88 8.63
CA VAL A 727 -22.33 -20.94 7.81
C VAL A 727 -21.44 -19.72 7.48
N PRO A 728 -21.56 -19.07 6.30
CA PRO A 728 -20.68 -17.97 5.90
C PRO A 728 -20.68 -16.77 6.86
N ALA A 729 -19.53 -16.09 6.98
CA ALA A 729 -19.32 -14.98 7.90
C ALA A 729 -19.77 -13.62 7.32
N PRO A 730 -20.30 -12.69 8.16
CA PRO A 730 -20.69 -11.34 7.73
C PRO A 730 -19.51 -10.38 7.56
N ALA A 731 -19.78 -9.26 6.86
CA ALA A 731 -18.82 -8.26 6.39
C ALA A 731 -18.11 -7.45 7.51
N PRO A 732 -16.93 -6.82 7.22
CA PRO A 732 -16.15 -6.09 8.22
C PRO A 732 -16.77 -4.74 8.65
N LYS A 733 -16.41 -4.31 9.86
CA LYS A 733 -16.93 -3.09 10.51
C LYS A 733 -16.40 -1.79 9.87
N PRO A 734 -17.21 -0.73 9.77
CA PRO A 734 -16.75 0.58 9.30
C PRO A 734 -15.83 1.27 10.33
N ALA A 735 -14.84 2.01 9.83
CA ALA A 735 -13.98 2.88 10.64
C ALA A 735 -14.68 4.22 10.96
N GLY A 736 -14.17 4.94 11.96
CA GLY A 736 -14.82 6.13 12.51
C GLY A 736 -14.93 7.32 11.55
N SER A 737 -16.05 8.05 11.65
CA SER A 737 -16.33 9.27 10.88
C SER A 737 -15.71 10.53 11.50
N THR A 738 -15.46 11.52 10.65
CA THR A 738 -14.94 12.84 11.05
C THR A 738 -15.70 13.94 10.32
N SER A 739 -16.01 15.04 11.03
CA SER A 739 -16.49 16.32 10.50
C SER A 739 -17.85 16.36 9.76
N LEU A 740 -18.63 17.40 10.01
CA LEU A 740 -19.75 17.82 9.16
C LEU A 740 -20.03 19.32 9.37
N PHE A 741 -20.43 19.98 8.28
CA PHE A 741 -20.75 21.40 8.11
C PHE A 741 -19.57 22.40 7.99
N GLY A 742 -19.56 23.06 6.83
CA GLY A 742 -18.52 23.99 6.38
C GLY A 742 -18.66 24.25 4.88
N ALA A 743 -19.83 24.72 4.44
CA ALA A 743 -20.11 24.95 3.03
C ALA A 743 -19.37 26.21 2.52
N SER A 744 -18.22 25.99 1.88
CA SER A 744 -17.53 26.99 1.05
C SER A 744 -16.73 26.29 -0.05
N SER A 745 -16.50 27.00 -1.15
CA SER A 745 -16.11 26.45 -2.45
C SER A 745 -14.85 25.55 -2.47
N ALA A 746 -14.99 24.37 -3.08
CA ALA A 746 -13.89 23.51 -3.51
C ALA A 746 -14.08 23.12 -5.00
N PRO A 747 -13.01 22.98 -5.79
CA PRO A 747 -13.11 22.77 -7.24
C PRO A 747 -13.47 21.31 -7.61
N PRO A 748 -14.13 21.09 -8.77
CA PRO A 748 -14.56 19.76 -9.19
C PRO A 748 -13.38 18.84 -9.54
N ARG A 749 -13.46 17.57 -9.14
CA ARG A 749 -12.48 16.53 -9.48
C ARG A 749 -13.12 15.46 -10.37
N SER A 750 -12.57 15.24 -11.57
CA SER A 750 -12.85 14.07 -12.44
C SER A 750 -14.30 13.84 -12.91
N SER A 751 -14.98 14.91 -13.34
CA SER A 751 -16.36 14.89 -13.87
C SER A 751 -16.67 13.85 -14.96
N LEU A 752 -15.67 13.37 -15.72
CA LEU A 752 -15.88 12.39 -16.80
C LEU A 752 -16.15 10.95 -16.29
N PHE A 753 -15.57 10.54 -15.17
CA PHE A 753 -15.88 9.23 -14.57
C PHE A 753 -17.25 9.28 -13.90
N GLU A 754 -17.52 10.36 -13.16
CA GLU A 754 -18.77 10.66 -12.48
C GLU A 754 -19.96 10.72 -13.46
N ALA A 755 -19.81 11.44 -14.58
CA ALA A 755 -20.81 11.51 -15.64
C ALA A 755 -21.05 10.15 -16.32
N ARG A 756 -20.01 9.34 -16.55
CA ARG A 756 -20.19 7.98 -17.11
C ARG A 756 -20.90 7.05 -16.14
N PHE A 757 -20.42 6.96 -14.90
CA PHE A 757 -21.00 6.13 -13.84
C PHE A 757 -22.49 6.45 -13.62
N THR A 758 -22.83 7.74 -13.45
CA THR A 758 -24.24 8.16 -13.33
C THR A 758 -25.04 7.86 -14.61
N SER A 759 -24.53 8.17 -15.80
CA SER A 759 -25.26 7.93 -17.06
C SER A 759 -25.51 6.45 -17.37
N GLU A 760 -24.64 5.55 -16.91
CA GLU A 760 -24.81 4.11 -17.11
C GLU A 760 -25.74 3.50 -16.05
N LEU A 761 -25.65 3.96 -14.80
CA LEU A 761 -26.59 3.55 -13.75
C LEU A 761 -28.01 4.03 -14.06
N MET A 762 -28.18 5.25 -14.60
CA MET A 762 -29.47 5.79 -15.07
C MET A 762 -30.15 4.96 -16.17
N ARG A 763 -29.43 4.03 -16.83
CA ARG A 763 -29.93 3.19 -17.93
C ARG A 763 -30.27 1.75 -17.53
N ARG A 764 -30.01 1.35 -16.28
CA ARG A 764 -30.27 0.00 -15.78
C ARG A 764 -31.50 0.01 -14.89
N ASP A 765 -32.36 -0.98 -15.03
CA ASP A 765 -33.36 -1.28 -14.00
C ASP A 765 -32.68 -2.08 -12.89
N LEU A 766 -32.68 -1.53 -11.67
CA LEU A 766 -31.92 -2.05 -10.53
C LEU A 766 -32.85 -2.70 -9.49
N ALA A 767 -32.37 -3.72 -8.78
CA ALA A 767 -33.11 -4.29 -7.65
C ALA A 767 -33.12 -3.33 -6.45
N ALA A 768 -34.04 -3.53 -5.50
CA ALA A 768 -34.16 -2.69 -4.31
C ALA A 768 -32.82 -2.54 -3.55
N GLY A 769 -32.12 -3.65 -3.30
CA GLY A 769 -30.79 -3.63 -2.65
C GLY A 769 -29.68 -2.96 -3.49
N ASP A 770 -29.76 -3.03 -4.83
CA ASP A 770 -28.79 -2.33 -5.70
C ASP A 770 -28.98 -0.80 -5.63
N LEU A 771 -30.23 -0.34 -5.51
CA LEU A 771 -30.55 1.07 -5.30
C LEU A 771 -30.04 1.56 -3.93
N THR A 772 -30.16 0.75 -2.88
CA THR A 772 -29.55 1.00 -1.57
C THR A 772 -28.03 1.14 -1.66
N VAL A 773 -27.36 0.21 -2.35
CA VAL A 773 -25.90 0.25 -2.55
C VAL A 773 -25.50 1.49 -3.37
N ALA A 774 -26.25 1.86 -4.41
CA ALA A 774 -26.02 3.07 -5.19
C ALA A 774 -26.10 4.34 -4.33
N ALA A 775 -27.13 4.46 -3.47
CA ALA A 775 -27.28 5.57 -2.54
C ALA A 775 -26.10 5.62 -1.54
N TRP A 776 -25.78 4.48 -0.92
CA TRP A 776 -24.66 4.34 0.02
C TRP A 776 -23.32 4.72 -0.62
N CYS A 777 -23.05 4.28 -1.85
CA CYS A 777 -21.85 4.63 -2.60
C CYS A 777 -21.74 6.14 -2.87
N CYS A 778 -22.84 6.79 -3.27
CA CYS A 778 -22.83 8.25 -3.49
C CYS A 778 -22.56 9.02 -2.19
N ALA A 779 -23.18 8.61 -1.08
CA ALA A 779 -22.95 9.22 0.23
C ALA A 779 -21.53 8.97 0.79
N SER A 780 -20.96 7.79 0.49
CA SER A 780 -19.58 7.43 0.86
C SER A 780 -18.52 8.15 0.01
N ALA A 781 -18.87 8.56 -1.21
CA ALA A 781 -18.02 9.33 -2.11
C ALA A 781 -18.23 10.86 -1.99
N GLU A 782 -19.16 11.30 -1.14
CA GLU A 782 -19.62 12.71 -1.02
C GLU A 782 -20.06 13.33 -2.38
N HIS A 783 -20.58 12.47 -3.27
CA HIS A 783 -20.87 12.81 -4.68
C HIS A 783 -22.27 13.39 -4.84
N LEU A 784 -22.36 14.73 -4.86
CA LEU A 784 -23.58 15.48 -5.16
C LEU A 784 -23.77 15.69 -6.67
N ASN A 785 -24.48 14.77 -7.32
CA ASN A 785 -25.12 15.00 -8.61
C ASN A 785 -26.64 15.03 -8.40
N GLU A 786 -27.21 16.23 -8.37
CA GLU A 786 -28.61 16.45 -8.00
C GLU A 786 -29.60 15.74 -8.94
N HIS A 787 -29.40 15.83 -10.26
CA HIS A 787 -30.25 15.14 -11.24
C HIS A 787 -30.16 13.61 -11.11
N PHE A 788 -28.99 13.07 -10.76
CA PHE A 788 -28.86 11.65 -10.46
C PHE A 788 -29.60 11.25 -9.17
N LEU A 789 -29.45 12.03 -8.10
CA LEU A 789 -30.10 11.74 -6.81
C LEU A 789 -31.63 11.93 -6.86
N GLN A 790 -32.13 12.88 -7.67
CA GLN A 790 -33.55 13.03 -7.97
C GLN A 790 -34.12 11.84 -8.76
N LYS A 791 -33.38 11.28 -9.73
CA LYS A 791 -33.81 10.03 -10.39
C LYS A 791 -33.73 8.84 -9.41
N LEU A 792 -32.63 8.70 -8.68
CA LEU A 792 -32.45 7.61 -7.70
C LEU A 792 -33.57 7.60 -6.66
N ALA A 793 -34.02 8.77 -6.18
CA ALA A 793 -35.18 8.88 -5.30
C ALA A 793 -36.48 8.34 -5.92
N LYS A 794 -36.73 8.59 -7.22
CA LYS A 794 -37.90 8.06 -7.94
C LYS A 794 -37.82 6.56 -8.18
N ASP A 795 -36.64 6.05 -8.56
CA ASP A 795 -36.42 4.61 -8.74
C ASP A 795 -36.56 3.86 -7.41
N ILE A 796 -36.14 4.47 -6.28
CA ILE A 796 -36.37 3.96 -4.92
C ILE A 796 -37.85 4.01 -4.54
N LEU A 797 -38.56 5.12 -4.77
CA LEU A 797 -39.99 5.26 -4.49
C LEU A 797 -40.82 4.15 -5.15
N MET A 798 -40.50 3.78 -6.39
CA MET A 798 -41.19 2.69 -7.11
C MET A 798 -40.94 1.29 -6.52
N LYS A 799 -39.86 1.09 -5.76
CA LYS A 799 -39.45 -0.21 -5.19
C LYS A 799 -39.39 -0.23 -3.66
N LEU A 800 -39.96 0.79 -3.02
CA LEU A 800 -39.98 0.94 -1.57
C LEU A 800 -40.70 -0.21 -0.82
N PRO A 801 -41.80 -0.81 -1.35
CA PRO A 801 -42.42 -1.99 -0.72
C PRO A 801 -41.49 -3.21 -0.69
N ASP A 802 -40.58 -3.34 -1.65
CA ASP A 802 -39.63 -4.45 -1.76
C ASP A 802 -38.36 -4.25 -0.90
N MET A 803 -38.17 -3.05 -0.32
CA MET A 803 -37.01 -2.74 0.54
C MET A 803 -37.15 -3.32 1.95
N GLY A 804 -36.07 -3.89 2.47
CA GLY A 804 -35.98 -4.35 3.85
C GLY A 804 -35.70 -3.22 4.86
N TYR A 805 -35.80 -3.51 6.15
CA TYR A 805 -35.49 -2.55 7.22
C TYR A 805 -34.05 -2.00 7.15
N GLN A 806 -33.11 -2.78 6.61
CA GLN A 806 -31.73 -2.35 6.41
C GLN A 806 -31.61 -1.37 5.23
N ASP A 807 -32.35 -1.59 4.14
CA ASP A 807 -32.38 -0.71 2.98
C ASP A 807 -32.95 0.67 3.34
N LEU A 808 -34.11 0.70 4.01
CA LEU A 808 -34.78 1.93 4.44
C LEU A 808 -33.86 2.80 5.33
N ALA A 809 -33.14 2.19 6.28
CA ALA A 809 -32.18 2.89 7.13
C ALA A 809 -30.95 3.39 6.34
N ASN A 810 -30.42 2.58 5.43
CA ASN A 810 -29.25 2.91 4.61
C ASN A 810 -29.54 4.06 3.61
N VAL A 811 -30.71 4.03 2.95
CA VAL A 811 -31.19 5.10 2.07
C VAL A 811 -31.39 6.39 2.87
N SER A 812 -32.08 6.32 4.01
CA SER A 812 -32.28 7.48 4.90
C SER A 812 -30.95 8.11 5.29
N TRP A 813 -29.97 7.29 5.72
CA TRP A 813 -28.62 7.74 6.06
C TRP A 813 -27.90 8.39 4.88
N ALA A 814 -27.97 7.81 3.70
CA ALA A 814 -27.28 8.30 2.51
C ALA A 814 -27.75 9.70 2.09
N PHE A 815 -29.07 9.90 2.00
CA PHE A 815 -29.64 11.21 1.67
C PHE A 815 -29.36 12.26 2.78
N ALA A 816 -29.41 11.86 4.05
CA ALA A 816 -29.06 12.73 5.17
C ALA A 816 -27.57 13.13 5.20
N LYS A 817 -26.65 12.19 4.91
CA LYS A 817 -25.20 12.44 4.82
C LYS A 817 -24.86 13.37 3.65
N LEU A 818 -25.58 13.28 2.53
CA LEU A 818 -25.45 14.21 1.40
C LEU A 818 -26.21 15.54 1.60
N SER A 819 -26.97 15.70 2.69
CA SER A 819 -27.85 16.85 2.95
C SER A 819 -28.89 17.11 1.86
N VAL A 820 -29.32 16.07 1.14
CA VAL A 820 -30.31 16.18 0.05
C VAL A 820 -31.72 16.01 0.61
N GLN A 821 -32.54 17.06 0.44
CA GLN A 821 -33.95 17.04 0.78
C GLN A 821 -34.79 16.57 -0.42
N ASN A 822 -35.65 15.58 -0.18
CA ASN A 822 -36.71 15.13 -1.08
C ASN A 822 -37.89 14.72 -0.21
N ASP A 823 -38.99 15.47 -0.24
CA ASP A 823 -40.12 15.31 0.68
C ASP A 823 -40.88 14.01 0.40
N GLU A 824 -41.33 13.82 -0.85
CA GLU A 824 -42.00 12.62 -1.38
C GLU A 824 -41.33 11.31 -0.94
N LEU A 825 -40.00 11.22 -1.06
CA LEU A 825 -39.22 10.04 -0.64
C LEU A 825 -39.26 9.80 0.88
N PHE A 826 -39.19 10.86 1.69
CA PHE A 826 -39.13 10.71 3.15
C PHE A 826 -40.50 10.51 3.79
N GLU A 827 -41.56 11.09 3.22
CA GLU A 827 -42.95 10.78 3.59
C GLU A 827 -43.24 9.29 3.36
N ALA A 828 -42.91 8.78 2.16
CA ALA A 828 -43.08 7.36 1.84
C ALA A 828 -42.20 6.43 2.71
N ILE A 829 -40.93 6.81 2.98
CA ILE A 829 -40.06 6.08 3.91
C ILE A 829 -40.67 6.07 5.32
N ALA A 830 -41.26 7.17 5.80
CA ALA A 830 -41.84 7.24 7.13
C ALA A 830 -43.03 6.27 7.29
N GLU A 831 -43.93 6.21 6.29
CA GLU A 831 -45.01 5.21 6.27
C GLU A 831 -44.45 3.77 6.31
N GLU A 832 -43.47 3.47 5.46
CA GLU A 832 -42.94 2.12 5.29
C GLU A 832 -42.10 1.66 6.51
N VAL A 833 -41.37 2.59 7.14
CA VAL A 833 -40.70 2.41 8.44
C VAL A 833 -41.73 2.09 9.52
N VAL A 834 -42.87 2.79 9.57
CA VAL A 834 -43.95 2.50 10.54
C VAL A 834 -44.58 1.13 10.30
N ARG A 835 -44.80 0.72 9.04
CA ARG A 835 -45.31 -0.62 8.69
C ARG A 835 -44.36 -1.74 9.12
N LYS A 836 -43.08 -1.64 8.80
CA LYS A 836 -42.05 -2.68 9.03
C LYS A 836 -41.34 -2.59 10.38
N LEU A 837 -41.73 -1.65 11.26
CA LEU A 837 -40.94 -1.26 12.44
C LEU A 837 -40.55 -2.40 13.39
N GLN A 838 -41.38 -3.44 13.51
CA GLN A 838 -41.10 -4.61 14.36
C GLN A 838 -39.88 -5.41 13.91
N GLU A 839 -39.52 -5.34 12.62
CA GLU A 839 -38.37 -6.02 12.02
C GLU A 839 -37.05 -5.26 12.21
N PHE A 840 -37.09 -3.95 12.49
CA PHE A 840 -35.89 -3.13 12.64
C PHE A 840 -35.08 -3.53 13.88
N GLU A 841 -33.79 -3.85 13.69
CA GLU A 841 -32.84 -3.96 14.80
C GLU A 841 -32.45 -2.55 15.34
N PRO A 842 -31.97 -2.43 16.60
CA PRO A 842 -31.64 -1.15 17.26
C PRO A 842 -30.78 -0.18 16.44
N GLN A 843 -29.81 -0.71 15.69
CA GLN A 843 -28.92 0.10 14.87
C GLN A 843 -29.67 0.79 13.73
N ASN A 844 -30.63 0.10 13.10
CA ASN A 844 -31.43 0.65 12.01
C ASN A 844 -32.42 1.71 12.54
N LEU A 845 -33.09 1.44 13.68
CA LEU A 845 -33.94 2.44 14.36
C LEU A 845 -33.18 3.75 14.65
N ALA A 846 -31.98 3.63 15.25
CA ALA A 846 -31.17 4.78 15.62
C ALA A 846 -30.57 5.53 14.41
N ILE A 847 -30.29 4.83 13.31
CA ILE A 847 -29.83 5.44 12.05
C ILE A 847 -30.96 6.18 11.35
N THR A 848 -32.17 5.61 11.24
CA THR A 848 -33.32 6.28 10.64
C THR A 848 -33.72 7.53 11.43
N ALA A 849 -33.81 7.43 12.76
CA ALA A 849 -34.08 8.59 13.62
C ALA A 849 -33.01 9.69 13.45
N TRP A 850 -31.72 9.32 13.41
CA TRP A 850 -30.62 10.25 13.17
C TRP A 850 -30.70 10.91 11.78
N ALA A 851 -31.13 10.19 10.74
CA ALA A 851 -31.24 10.71 9.38
C ALA A 851 -32.33 11.78 9.24
N PHE A 852 -33.54 11.51 9.72
CA PHE A 852 -34.65 12.47 9.73
C PHE A 852 -34.29 13.71 10.58
N ALA A 853 -33.70 13.51 11.76
CA ALA A 853 -33.22 14.61 12.59
C ALA A 853 -32.09 15.40 11.92
N THR A 854 -31.19 14.76 11.19
CA THR A 854 -30.11 15.43 10.42
C THR A 854 -30.69 16.38 9.38
N LEU A 855 -31.70 15.94 8.61
CA LEU A 855 -32.44 16.76 7.64
C LEU A 855 -33.49 17.72 8.27
N ALA A 856 -33.62 17.71 9.61
CA ALA A 856 -34.57 18.51 10.38
C ALA A 856 -36.06 18.25 10.07
N ARG A 857 -36.42 17.01 9.73
CA ARG A 857 -37.82 16.59 9.49
C ARG A 857 -38.44 15.90 10.71
N THR A 858 -39.67 16.29 11.04
CA THR A 858 -40.41 15.88 12.25
C THR A 858 -41.68 15.11 11.88
N GLU A 859 -41.53 13.82 11.56
CA GLU A 859 -42.68 12.92 11.41
C GLU A 859 -43.14 12.41 12.78
N GLU A 860 -44.11 13.10 13.39
CA GLU A 860 -44.50 12.84 14.79
C GLU A 860 -44.97 11.39 14.99
N SER A 861 -45.78 10.86 14.08
CA SER A 861 -46.27 9.47 14.10
C SER A 861 -45.12 8.46 14.03
N MET A 862 -44.13 8.69 13.16
CA MET A 862 -42.95 7.84 13.04
C MET A 862 -42.07 7.93 14.29
N PHE A 863 -41.85 9.13 14.84
CA PHE A 863 -41.03 9.29 16.05
C PHE A 863 -41.69 8.69 17.30
N GLN A 864 -43.02 8.81 17.46
CA GLN A 864 -43.76 8.12 18.51
C GLN A 864 -43.67 6.58 18.35
N ALA A 865 -43.75 6.07 17.13
CA ALA A 865 -43.61 4.63 16.86
C ALA A 865 -42.18 4.13 17.13
N ILE A 866 -41.15 4.82 16.60
CA ILE A 866 -39.73 4.54 16.86
C ILE A 866 -39.44 4.58 18.36
N ALA A 867 -40.03 5.51 19.10
CA ALA A 867 -39.91 5.57 20.55
C ALA A 867 -40.47 4.30 21.19
N ALA A 868 -41.72 3.95 20.91
CA ALA A 868 -42.39 2.76 21.47
C ALA A 868 -41.66 1.44 21.15
N GLU A 869 -41.06 1.31 19.96
CA GLU A 869 -40.25 0.14 19.61
C GLU A 869 -38.86 0.16 20.26
N SER A 870 -38.21 1.32 20.33
CA SER A 870 -36.94 1.51 21.05
C SER A 870 -37.10 1.19 22.54
N GLN A 871 -38.23 1.56 23.17
CA GLN A 871 -38.59 1.18 24.53
C GLN A 871 -38.60 -0.36 24.72
N ARG A 872 -39.12 -1.12 23.75
CA ARG A 872 -39.14 -2.60 23.80
C ARG A 872 -37.74 -3.20 23.61
N LYS A 873 -36.96 -2.66 22.68
CA LYS A 873 -35.65 -3.20 22.27
C LYS A 873 -34.45 -2.66 23.06
N ILE A 874 -34.65 -1.72 24.01
CA ILE A 874 -33.57 -0.96 24.70
C ILE A 874 -32.44 -1.81 25.29
N ALA A 875 -32.72 -3.02 25.77
CA ALA A 875 -31.71 -3.94 26.32
C ALA A 875 -30.66 -4.40 25.27
N ARG A 876 -30.98 -4.32 23.98
CA ARG A 876 -30.08 -4.64 22.85
C ARG A 876 -29.32 -3.42 22.30
N PHE A 877 -29.66 -2.19 22.69
CA PHE A 877 -28.99 -0.99 22.17
C PHE A 877 -27.53 -0.92 22.61
N ASP A 878 -26.64 -0.54 21.69
CA ASP A 878 -25.23 -0.26 21.94
C ASP A 878 -24.98 1.26 22.18
N PRO A 879 -23.76 1.67 22.57
CA PRO A 879 -23.41 3.07 22.78
C PRO A 879 -23.71 4.01 21.61
N GLN A 880 -23.46 3.58 20.37
CA GLN A 880 -23.69 4.38 19.17
C GLN A 880 -25.18 4.54 18.91
N CYS A 881 -25.96 3.47 19.11
CA CYS A 881 -27.42 3.50 18.99
C CYS A 881 -28.03 4.47 20.01
N CYS A 882 -27.60 4.42 21.28
CA CYS A 882 -28.06 5.35 22.31
C CYS A 882 -27.67 6.80 22.00
N ALA A 883 -26.44 7.07 21.58
CA ALA A 883 -25.97 8.41 21.24
C ALA A 883 -26.72 9.00 20.01
N ASN A 884 -26.96 8.19 18.97
CA ASN A 884 -27.71 8.60 17.79
C ASN A 884 -29.19 8.90 18.12
N LEU A 885 -29.82 8.07 18.95
CA LEU A 885 -31.22 8.26 19.36
C LEU A 885 -31.39 9.52 20.22
N LEU A 886 -30.50 9.75 21.19
CA LEU A 886 -30.49 10.97 22.02
C LEU A 886 -30.23 12.24 21.18
N TYR A 887 -29.32 12.17 20.20
CA TYR A 887 -29.10 13.26 19.25
C TYR A 887 -30.36 13.55 18.43
N ALA A 888 -31.04 12.51 17.94
CA ALA A 888 -32.22 12.65 17.09
C ALA A 888 -33.38 13.33 17.81
N PHE A 889 -33.79 12.78 18.97
CA PHE A 889 -34.87 13.33 19.78
C PHE A 889 -34.51 14.73 20.32
N GLY A 890 -33.25 14.94 20.73
CA GLY A 890 -32.78 16.24 21.23
C GLY A 890 -32.63 17.33 20.17
N LYS A 891 -32.34 16.97 18.91
CA LYS A 891 -32.30 17.95 17.81
C LYS A 891 -33.70 18.37 17.36
N LEU A 892 -34.66 17.45 17.40
CA LEU A 892 -36.05 17.71 17.02
C LEU A 892 -36.95 18.15 18.19
N ALA A 893 -36.42 18.22 19.41
CA ALA A 893 -37.15 18.51 20.66
C ALA A 893 -38.34 17.59 20.95
N VAL A 894 -38.33 16.36 20.41
CA VAL A 894 -39.37 15.35 20.67
C VAL A 894 -39.17 14.76 22.06
N GLN A 895 -40.19 14.84 22.92
CA GLN A 895 -40.13 14.37 24.30
C GLN A 895 -40.96 13.09 24.51
N ASP A 896 -40.29 11.98 24.79
CA ASP A 896 -40.86 10.80 25.44
C ASP A 896 -40.07 10.57 26.74
N GLU A 897 -40.64 11.00 27.88
CA GLU A 897 -39.98 10.92 29.19
C GLU A 897 -39.59 9.47 29.53
N LYS A 898 -40.43 8.49 29.16
CA LYS A 898 -40.24 7.08 29.49
C LYS A 898 -39.14 6.45 28.63
N LEU A 899 -39.07 6.80 27.35
CA LEU A 899 -37.90 6.45 26.52
C LEU A 899 -36.64 7.08 27.09
N LEU A 900 -36.69 8.35 27.46
CA LEU A 900 -35.52 9.09 27.96
C LEU A 900 -34.97 8.48 29.25
N GLU A 901 -35.80 8.16 30.24
CA GLU A 901 -35.36 7.45 31.45
C GLU A 901 -34.67 6.11 31.13
N MET A 902 -35.23 5.32 30.21
CA MET A 902 -34.65 4.02 29.85
C MET A 902 -33.38 4.14 29.02
N VAL A 903 -33.27 5.13 28.13
CA VAL A 903 -32.05 5.39 27.35
C VAL A 903 -30.96 5.98 28.23
N VAL A 904 -31.25 6.95 29.11
CA VAL A 904 -30.29 7.47 30.10
C VAL A 904 -29.79 6.34 31.00
N SER A 905 -30.68 5.52 31.56
CA SER A 905 -30.26 4.40 32.41
C SER A 905 -29.51 3.30 31.65
N ARG A 906 -29.67 3.19 30.32
CA ARG A 906 -28.84 2.33 29.46
C ARG A 906 -27.46 2.93 29.23
N VAL A 907 -27.36 4.25 28.99
CA VAL A 907 -26.09 4.98 28.86
C VAL A 907 -25.29 4.83 30.15
N GLU A 908 -25.88 5.11 31.32
CA GLU A 908 -25.24 4.95 32.65
C GLU A 908 -24.61 3.56 32.82
N LYS A 909 -25.39 2.51 32.55
CA LYS A 909 -24.98 1.10 32.68
C LYS A 909 -23.97 0.62 31.63
N THR A 910 -23.64 1.44 30.62
CA THR A 910 -22.69 1.10 29.56
C THR A 910 -21.67 2.21 29.24
N ALA A 911 -21.58 3.25 30.09
CA ALA A 911 -20.73 4.43 29.91
C ALA A 911 -19.21 4.13 29.88
N ASP A 912 -18.80 2.92 30.27
CA ASP A 912 -17.45 2.37 30.09
C ASP A 912 -17.10 2.07 28.62
N ARG A 913 -18.09 2.00 27.73
CA ARG A 913 -17.94 1.51 26.33
C ARG A 913 -18.14 2.59 25.27
N PHE A 914 -18.55 3.79 25.66
CA PHE A 914 -18.75 4.91 24.74
C PHE A 914 -17.40 5.52 24.33
N LYS A 915 -17.29 5.92 23.06
CA LYS A 915 -16.24 6.85 22.63
C LYS A 915 -16.59 8.27 23.10
N MET A 916 -15.57 9.14 23.24
CA MET A 916 -15.76 10.52 23.70
C MET A 916 -16.82 11.29 22.88
N LEU A 917 -16.86 11.09 21.55
CA LEU A 917 -17.84 11.72 20.66
C LEU A 917 -19.29 11.23 20.92
N GLU A 918 -19.45 9.94 21.26
CA GLU A 918 -20.76 9.36 21.58
C GLU A 918 -21.27 9.90 22.92
N LEU A 919 -20.39 10.06 23.93
CA LEU A 919 -20.72 10.74 25.18
C LEU A 919 -21.12 12.20 24.95
N CYS A 920 -20.38 12.94 24.11
CA CYS A 920 -20.72 14.34 23.79
C CYS A 920 -22.09 14.46 23.11
N ASN A 921 -22.40 13.59 22.14
CA ASN A 921 -23.69 13.60 21.45
C ASN A 921 -24.85 13.22 22.40
N ALA A 922 -24.65 12.21 23.25
CA ALA A 922 -25.62 11.81 24.27
C ALA A 922 -25.89 12.95 25.27
N ALA A 923 -24.84 13.57 25.83
CA ALA A 923 -24.95 14.67 26.78
C ALA A 923 -25.61 15.91 26.17
N TRP A 924 -25.29 16.26 24.92
CA TRP A 924 -25.95 17.35 24.19
C TRP A 924 -27.44 17.07 23.98
N GLY A 925 -27.81 15.85 23.60
CA GLY A 925 -29.22 15.45 23.43
C GLY A 925 -30.00 15.55 24.74
N ILE A 926 -29.48 14.95 25.82
CA ILE A 926 -30.08 15.02 27.18
C ILE A 926 -30.26 16.48 27.62
N SER A 927 -29.25 17.32 27.43
CA SER A 927 -29.32 18.76 27.76
C SER A 927 -30.33 19.53 26.91
N LYS A 928 -30.59 19.10 25.66
CA LYS A 928 -31.57 19.75 24.77
C LYS A 928 -33.01 19.38 25.07
N MET A 929 -33.24 18.21 25.68
CA MET A 929 -34.58 17.73 26.05
C MET A 929 -35.01 18.15 27.46
N SER A 930 -34.20 18.94 28.16
CA SER A 930 -34.45 19.44 29.53
C SER A 930 -34.69 18.33 30.56
N PHE A 931 -34.03 17.18 30.39
CA PHE A 931 -34.18 16.05 31.31
C PHE A 931 -33.68 16.41 32.73
N PRO A 932 -34.39 16.06 33.82
CA PRO A 932 -33.99 16.43 35.17
C PRO A 932 -32.62 15.88 35.56
N VAL A 933 -31.68 16.77 35.91
CA VAL A 933 -30.31 16.40 36.31
C VAL A 933 -30.33 15.53 37.58
N ASP A 934 -31.35 15.70 38.42
CA ASP A 934 -31.58 14.94 39.66
C ASP A 934 -31.89 13.46 39.41
N LYS A 935 -32.35 13.11 38.19
CA LYS A 935 -32.59 11.72 37.75
C LYS A 935 -31.32 11.04 37.17
N ILE A 936 -30.18 11.73 37.09
CA ILE A 936 -28.92 11.21 36.53
C ILE A 936 -27.96 10.80 37.65
N ASP A 937 -27.43 9.57 37.60
CA ASP A 937 -26.53 9.05 38.64
C ASP A 937 -25.21 9.84 38.77
N LYS A 938 -24.73 9.93 40.01
CA LYS A 938 -23.48 10.59 40.40
C LYS A 938 -22.25 9.98 39.70
N GLY A 939 -22.29 8.70 39.35
CA GLY A 939 -21.25 8.05 38.54
C GLY A 939 -21.15 8.62 37.13
N MET A 940 -22.29 8.96 36.50
CA MET A 940 -22.29 9.62 35.19
C MET A 940 -21.93 11.11 35.30
N GLN A 941 -22.42 11.81 36.32
CA GLN A 941 -22.00 13.19 36.62
C GLN A 941 -20.47 13.30 36.82
N ALA A 942 -19.86 12.36 37.55
CA ALA A 942 -18.42 12.29 37.74
C ALA A 942 -17.64 11.93 36.46
N ARG A 943 -18.19 11.09 35.58
CA ARG A 943 -17.57 10.73 34.28
C ARG A 943 -17.74 11.79 33.19
N LEU A 944 -18.72 12.69 33.31
CA LEU A 944 -18.78 13.94 32.56
C LEU A 944 -17.77 14.97 33.12
N SER A 945 -17.37 14.84 34.38
CA SER A 945 -16.47 15.75 35.12
C SER A 945 -15.03 15.21 35.22
N ILE A 946 -14.41 14.84 34.10
CA ILE A 946 -13.07 14.22 34.09
C ILE A 946 -11.98 15.20 34.61
N PRO A 947 -11.03 14.74 35.47
CA PRO A 947 -10.03 15.62 36.09
C PRO A 947 -8.99 16.23 35.14
N THR A 948 -8.42 17.37 35.58
CA THR A 948 -7.43 18.17 34.85
C THR A 948 -6.02 17.56 34.82
N ARG A 949 -5.71 16.77 33.78
CA ARG A 949 -4.32 16.59 33.31
C ARG A 949 -4.21 16.70 31.78
N ARG A 950 -3.38 17.67 31.38
CA ARG A 950 -2.77 18.00 30.06
C ARG A 950 -3.39 17.47 28.75
N GLU A 951 -3.47 18.38 27.78
CA GLU A 951 -3.57 18.11 26.33
C GLU A 951 -4.89 17.53 25.79
N CYS A 952 -5.99 18.27 25.96
CA CYS A 952 -7.09 18.26 24.99
C CYS A 952 -7.82 19.60 24.94
N CYS A 953 -7.97 20.20 23.74
CA CYS A 953 -8.56 21.54 23.57
C CYS A 953 -10.06 21.60 23.89
N CYS A 954 -10.76 20.47 23.87
CA CYS A 954 -12.21 20.38 24.14
C CYS A 954 -12.60 20.70 25.60
N ALA A 955 -11.64 20.67 26.54
CA ALA A 955 -11.89 20.78 27.98
C ALA A 955 -12.48 22.13 28.44
N ARG A 956 -12.57 23.15 27.58
CA ARG A 956 -13.10 24.50 27.92
C ARG A 956 -14.63 24.61 27.88
N LEU A 957 -15.35 23.62 27.35
CA LEU A 957 -16.82 23.67 27.21
C LEU A 957 -17.59 23.18 28.45
N LEU A 958 -17.01 22.32 29.28
CA LEU A 958 -17.70 21.73 30.44
C LEU A 958 -18.17 22.75 31.51
N PRO A 959 -17.40 23.81 31.85
CA PRO A 959 -17.87 24.84 32.79
C PRO A 959 -19.15 25.57 32.32
N PHE A 960 -19.37 25.69 31.01
CA PHE A 960 -20.58 26.33 30.47
C PHE A 960 -21.85 25.51 30.70
N VAL A 961 -21.77 24.17 30.69
CA VAL A 961 -22.92 23.29 30.95
C VAL A 961 -23.45 23.49 32.37
N TYR A 962 -22.55 23.68 33.34
CA TYR A 962 -22.89 23.93 34.74
C TYR A 962 -23.45 25.35 34.99
N PHE A 963 -23.16 26.29 34.09
CA PHE A 963 -23.65 27.68 34.18
C PHE A 963 -24.98 27.89 33.46
N ALA A 964 -25.23 27.15 32.37
CA ALA A 964 -26.46 27.25 31.58
C ALA A 964 -27.71 26.76 32.34
N SER A 965 -27.56 25.79 33.25
CA SER A 965 -28.65 25.26 34.08
C SER A 965 -29.16 26.21 35.17
N SER A 966 -28.43 27.30 35.46
CA SER A 966 -28.74 28.18 36.60
C SER A 966 -29.23 29.59 36.22
N ARG A 967 -29.13 30.02 34.94
CA ARG A 967 -29.79 31.22 34.39
C ARG A 967 -30.10 31.09 32.89
N PRO A 968 -31.39 30.97 32.48
CA PRO A 968 -31.76 30.80 31.07
C PRO A 968 -31.36 32.00 30.18
N ASP A 969 -31.67 33.23 30.62
CA ASP A 969 -31.67 34.42 29.76
C ASP A 969 -30.27 34.83 29.27
N ALA A 970 -29.21 34.44 30.00
CA ALA A 970 -27.83 34.73 29.64
C ALA A 970 -27.29 33.85 28.49
N ALA A 971 -27.94 32.72 28.19
CA ALA A 971 -27.43 31.74 27.23
C ALA A 971 -27.40 32.28 25.79
N HIS A 972 -28.42 33.02 25.36
CA HIS A 972 -28.55 33.51 23.98
C HIS A 972 -27.42 34.47 23.57
N ALA A 973 -27.01 35.38 24.46
CA ALA A 973 -25.91 36.31 24.19
C ALA A 973 -24.54 35.62 24.17
N ALA A 974 -24.32 34.67 25.08
CA ALA A 974 -23.04 33.98 25.20
C ALA A 974 -22.74 33.01 24.03
N LEU A 975 -23.74 32.26 23.55
CA LEU A 975 -23.51 31.33 22.43
C LEU A 975 -23.13 32.04 21.12
N GLY A 976 -23.70 33.23 20.84
CA GLY A 976 -23.34 34.02 19.66
C GLY A 976 -21.90 34.52 19.65
N ALA A 977 -21.33 34.81 20.83
CA ALA A 977 -19.92 35.18 20.97
C ALA A 977 -18.98 33.97 20.86
N ALA A 978 -19.44 32.77 21.25
CA ALA A 978 -18.64 31.54 21.20
C ALA A 978 -18.47 31.02 19.76
N THR A 979 -19.50 31.09 18.91
CA THR A 979 -19.38 30.72 17.48
C THR A 979 -18.42 31.63 16.73
N PHE A 980 -18.36 32.93 17.05
CA PHE A 980 -17.45 33.89 16.41
C PHE A 980 -15.97 33.74 16.78
N ARG A 981 -15.61 32.83 17.71
CA ARG A 981 -14.22 32.51 18.09
C ARG A 981 -13.80 31.06 17.80
N LEU A 982 -14.64 30.30 17.09
CA LEU A 982 -14.31 28.96 16.56
C LEU A 982 -14.13 28.97 15.02
N THR A 983 -14.02 30.16 14.43
CA THR A 983 -13.83 30.41 12.98
C THR A 983 -12.42 30.89 12.63
N CYS A 984 -11.44 30.65 13.50
CA CYS A 984 -10.01 30.98 13.32
C CYS A 984 -9.13 29.78 13.71
#